data_AF-A0A6J8BQB9-F1
#
_entry.id   AF-A0A6J8BQB9-F1
#
_cell.length_a   1.000
_cell.length_b   1.000
_cell.length_c   1.000
_cell.angle_alpha   90.00
_cell.angle_beta   90.00
_cell.angle_gamma   90.00
#
_symmetry.space_group_name_H-M   'P 1'
#
loop_
_entity.id
_entity.type
_entity.pdbx_description
1 polymer ?
#
loop_
_entity_poly.entity_id
_entity_poly.type
_entity_poly.pdbx_seq_one_letter_code
_entity_poly.pdbx_strand_id
1 'polypeptide(L)'
;MLLLVLDNDVHPNPGPHEFELSIFHLNARSVRNKKSCIEDITSESSIICITESHLDNNVSNSDIVIDGFSSDIFRKDRSCFGGGVICVKRRQDLEFGAGEMIWFEVLIPNFKLLICAVYRPPGNGTDSWNNFDYSIEQALNFTSNVMITGDLNVGLITECNHRLNEIIQLYNMTNVIKEPTRFGALLDPILISNVNIYIDAEVIHVDRAIGDHDATLAHLKILFLNKKSYTRNIWLYKHADFISLNEDIYNYDCMPKSCCAVGCANHNFMLKKLSFHKFPKDKNRCSLWIAALKRDNPDGSQWKPTKNSVLCGEHFISGKPCDDQTHPDYIPTVFAHTKLLVSQEQLDKKLIRFTNARKRQLSGAFTPTQENKKPKLSPRALFPDSEIENVDPVIYTAVKLLSPPKLLTPSNIGLNKKLSPSEREMLHEEIDNLREEKATLTKENQDLCTQLQQNRLSASAIDSNPSRSTFYTGISYDVFVTVFTFLSQFLTRTNLSDKFPHRDQFFITLVKLRMDLPFEFIALQCGQANSIVNNVFWRWIDLMHAKLSFLVNWPDRETMQRTLPSVFKTKFPRLTSIVDCFEIFIDRPKNLNARAKVYSSYKKHSTVKVFICCNPLGSVTYLSKAWGGRVSDNELVRSSGFINPLYHHPGDQILADRGFTLQDDFAAACSAELIIPSFTKGKKQLSAKEVETSRKISNVRIHIERVIGLMKNRYTILKGPMSIVLIKSLSDEVDDCDLASIDKILQVCGSLTNLGEGIVYSEN
;
A
#
# COMPACT_ATOMS: atom_id res chain seq x y z
N MET A 1 6.17 15.32 27.22
CA MET A 1 6.01 14.17 26.30
C MET A 1 6.71 12.92 26.81
N LEU A 2 8.04 12.89 26.97
CA LEU A 2 8.77 11.65 27.33
C LEU A 2 8.23 10.94 28.60
N LEU A 3 7.94 11.68 29.67
CA LEU A 3 7.35 11.12 30.90
C LEU A 3 5.99 10.44 30.67
N LEU A 4 5.09 11.05 29.89
CA LEU A 4 3.78 10.46 29.55
C LEU A 4 3.92 9.17 28.71
N VAL A 5 4.98 9.07 27.91
CA VAL A 5 5.31 7.84 27.15
C VAL A 5 5.92 6.76 28.06
N LEU A 6 6.66 7.15 29.10
CA LEU A 6 7.21 6.23 30.10
C LEU A 6 6.13 5.68 31.06
N ASP A 7 5.15 6.52 31.44
CA ASP A 7 3.95 6.10 32.20
C ASP A 7 2.85 5.49 31.31
N ASN A 8 3.12 5.32 30.01
CA ASN A 8 2.27 4.63 29.04
C ASN A 8 0.92 5.33 28.73
N ASP A 9 0.75 6.61 29.12
CA ASP A 9 -0.48 7.42 28.97
C ASP A 9 -0.66 8.02 27.54
N VAL A 10 0.07 7.48 26.55
CA VAL A 10 -0.07 7.85 25.14
C VAL A 10 -0.30 6.58 24.32
N HIS A 11 -1.56 6.18 24.19
CA HIS A 11 -1.95 5.07 23.32
C HIS A 11 -2.24 5.58 21.89
N PRO A 12 -1.58 5.05 20.85
CA PRO A 12 -1.96 5.34 19.47
C PRO A 12 -3.33 4.74 19.17
N ASN A 13 -4.18 5.49 18.46
CA ASN A 13 -5.39 4.92 17.85
C ASN A 13 -4.95 3.87 16.81
N PRO A 14 -5.27 2.57 16.96
CA PRO A 14 -4.71 1.52 16.13
C PRO A 14 -5.27 1.47 14.70
N GLY A 15 -6.38 2.16 14.44
CA GLY A 15 -7.10 2.11 13.16
C GLY A 15 -7.72 0.73 12.84
N PRO A 16 -8.30 0.56 11.64
CA PRO A 16 -8.47 -0.76 11.07
C PRO A 16 -7.09 -1.35 10.72
N HIS A 17 -6.97 -2.68 10.75
CA HIS A 17 -5.84 -3.37 10.15
C HIS A 17 -6.23 -3.84 8.75
N GLU A 18 -5.25 -3.89 7.86
CA GLU A 18 -5.40 -4.36 6.49
C GLU A 18 -4.87 -5.79 6.37
N PHE A 19 -5.57 -6.62 5.61
CA PHE A 19 -5.14 -7.98 5.25
C PHE A 19 -5.33 -8.16 3.74
N GLU A 20 -4.30 -8.57 3.03
CA GLU A 20 -4.32 -8.77 1.58
C GLU A 20 -4.28 -10.27 1.29
N LEU A 21 -5.09 -10.71 0.31
CA LEU A 21 -5.30 -12.13 -0.01
C LEU A 21 -5.30 -12.32 -1.53
N SER A 22 -4.38 -13.15 -2.04
CA SER A 22 -4.27 -13.53 -3.46
C SER A 22 -4.89 -14.91 -3.72
N ILE A 23 -5.83 -15.01 -4.67
CA ILE A 23 -6.50 -16.26 -5.04
C ILE A 23 -6.19 -16.56 -6.51
N PHE A 24 -5.57 -17.71 -6.75
CA PHE A 24 -5.18 -18.21 -8.06
C PHE A 24 -6.07 -19.38 -8.50
N HIS A 25 -6.43 -19.44 -9.77
CA HIS A 25 -7.09 -20.57 -10.41
C HIS A 25 -6.40 -21.01 -11.71
N LEU A 26 -6.34 -22.33 -11.93
CA LEU A 26 -5.91 -22.93 -13.20
C LEU A 26 -6.69 -24.22 -13.48
N ASN A 27 -7.22 -24.37 -14.71
CA ASN A 27 -7.52 -25.68 -15.28
C ASN A 27 -6.20 -26.36 -15.68
N ALA A 28 -5.75 -27.33 -14.88
CA ALA A 28 -4.41 -27.88 -14.97
C ALA A 28 -4.28 -29.10 -15.90
N ARG A 29 -5.38 -29.74 -16.34
CA ARG A 29 -5.40 -30.99 -17.13
C ARG A 29 -4.32 -31.99 -16.70
N SER A 30 -4.48 -32.53 -15.49
CA SER A 30 -3.51 -33.34 -14.73
C SER A 30 -2.39 -32.58 -14.04
N VAL A 31 -2.36 -32.66 -12.70
CA VAL A 31 -1.38 -31.99 -11.82
C VAL A 31 -0.07 -32.76 -11.68
N ARG A 32 -0.12 -34.10 -11.62
CA ARG A 32 1.01 -34.95 -11.15
C ARG A 32 2.33 -34.67 -11.88
N ASN A 33 2.30 -34.54 -13.20
CA ASN A 33 3.50 -34.35 -14.02
C ASN A 33 3.93 -32.88 -14.16
N LYS A 34 3.20 -31.95 -13.50
CA LYS A 34 3.33 -30.48 -13.67
C LYS A 34 3.58 -29.75 -12.35
N LYS A 35 3.70 -30.50 -11.24
CA LYS A 35 3.79 -30.00 -9.86
C LYS A 35 4.78 -28.83 -9.73
N SER A 36 6.03 -29.00 -10.16
CA SER A 36 7.08 -27.97 -10.06
C SER A 36 6.74 -26.68 -10.82
N CYS A 37 6.13 -26.79 -12.01
CA CYS A 37 5.72 -25.63 -12.79
C CYS A 37 4.55 -24.89 -12.13
N ILE A 38 3.67 -25.62 -11.43
CA ILE A 38 2.58 -25.03 -10.64
C ILE A 38 3.16 -24.35 -9.39
N GLU A 39 4.15 -24.96 -8.71
CA GLU A 39 4.88 -24.35 -7.59
C GLU A 39 5.53 -23.02 -7.96
N ASP A 40 6.25 -22.96 -9.09
CA ASP A 40 6.87 -21.72 -9.60
C ASP A 40 5.82 -20.61 -9.83
N ILE A 41 4.74 -20.94 -10.56
CA ILE A 41 3.68 -19.98 -10.94
C ILE A 41 2.86 -19.50 -9.72
N THR A 42 2.62 -20.38 -8.73
CA THR A 42 1.75 -20.06 -7.58
C THR A 42 2.49 -19.48 -6.37
N SER A 43 3.81 -19.31 -6.45
CA SER A 43 4.69 -18.83 -5.37
C SER A 43 4.33 -17.47 -4.72
N GLU A 44 3.53 -16.62 -5.37
CA GLU A 44 3.01 -15.35 -4.82
C GLU A 44 1.51 -15.43 -4.39
N SER A 45 0.89 -16.61 -4.45
CA SER A 45 -0.53 -16.84 -4.15
C SER A 45 -0.77 -17.18 -2.68
N SER A 46 -1.91 -16.73 -2.13
CA SER A 46 -2.34 -17.08 -0.77
C SER A 46 -3.24 -18.33 -0.76
N ILE A 47 -3.97 -18.54 -1.85
CA ILE A 47 -4.93 -19.62 -2.06
C ILE A 47 -4.79 -20.11 -3.51
N ILE A 48 -4.73 -21.43 -3.68
CA ILE A 48 -4.71 -22.08 -4.99
C ILE A 48 -5.99 -22.88 -5.16
N CYS A 49 -6.69 -22.66 -6.27
CA CYS A 49 -7.79 -23.47 -6.79
C CYS A 49 -7.29 -24.19 -8.05
N ILE A 50 -7.43 -25.51 -8.13
CA ILE A 50 -7.12 -26.26 -9.36
C ILE A 50 -8.37 -26.98 -9.83
N THR A 51 -8.65 -26.91 -11.13
CA THR A 51 -9.67 -27.72 -11.83
C THR A 51 -9.00 -28.69 -12.80
N GLU A 52 -9.71 -29.77 -13.17
CA GLU A 52 -9.16 -30.90 -13.92
C GLU A 52 -7.86 -31.47 -13.31
N SER A 53 -7.89 -31.77 -12.01
CA SER A 53 -6.72 -32.35 -11.31
C SER A 53 -6.26 -33.69 -11.92
N HIS A 54 -7.18 -34.44 -12.53
CA HIS A 54 -7.03 -35.80 -13.06
C HIS A 54 -6.39 -36.75 -12.03
N LEU A 55 -6.80 -36.60 -10.78
CA LEU A 55 -6.45 -37.49 -9.67
C LEU A 55 -7.61 -38.45 -9.38
N ASP A 56 -7.27 -39.58 -8.78
CA ASP A 56 -8.19 -40.58 -8.27
C ASP A 56 -7.90 -40.88 -6.80
N ASN A 57 -8.84 -41.52 -6.09
CA ASN A 57 -8.74 -41.73 -4.64
C ASN A 57 -7.55 -42.61 -4.18
N ASN A 58 -6.79 -43.25 -5.08
CA ASN A 58 -5.58 -44.00 -4.72
C ASN A 58 -4.33 -43.09 -4.59
N VAL A 59 -4.39 -41.84 -5.09
CA VAL A 59 -3.28 -40.88 -4.98
C VAL A 59 -3.24 -40.27 -3.59
N SER A 60 -2.10 -40.28 -2.91
CA SER A 60 -1.99 -39.66 -1.58
C SER A 60 -1.86 -38.14 -1.70
N ASN A 61 -2.41 -37.41 -0.71
CA ASN A 61 -2.21 -35.97 -0.61
C ASN A 61 -0.72 -35.59 -0.44
N SER A 62 0.10 -36.46 0.14
CA SER A 62 1.56 -36.26 0.24
C SER A 62 2.24 -36.02 -1.10
N ASP A 63 1.71 -36.62 -2.16
CA ASP A 63 2.35 -36.71 -3.47
C ASP A 63 2.12 -35.44 -4.30
N ILE A 64 1.22 -34.56 -3.81
CA ILE A 64 0.71 -33.35 -4.47
C ILE A 64 0.82 -32.09 -3.59
N VAL A 65 1.53 -32.15 -2.45
CA VAL A 65 1.81 -30.96 -1.61
C VAL A 65 2.68 -29.98 -2.38
N ILE A 66 2.16 -28.78 -2.60
CA ILE A 66 2.86 -27.64 -3.22
C ILE A 66 3.71 -26.97 -2.14
N ASP A 67 5.02 -26.85 -2.36
CA ASP A 67 5.94 -26.23 -1.39
C ASP A 67 5.52 -24.80 -1.05
N GLY A 68 5.52 -24.48 0.26
CA GLY A 68 5.03 -23.20 0.80
C GLY A 68 3.55 -23.19 1.23
N PHE A 69 2.75 -24.18 0.83
CA PHE A 69 1.33 -24.28 1.19
C PHE A 69 1.07 -25.31 2.32
N SER A 70 -0.16 -25.37 2.82
CA SER A 70 -0.55 -26.36 3.84
C SER A 70 -0.61 -27.77 3.24
N SER A 71 -0.22 -28.77 4.03
CA SER A 71 -0.44 -30.19 3.74
C SER A 71 -1.92 -30.61 3.77
N ASP A 72 -2.79 -29.76 4.32
CA ASP A 72 -4.24 -30.01 4.44
C ASP A 72 -4.96 -29.76 3.11
N ILE A 73 -4.75 -30.67 2.16
CA ILE A 73 -5.31 -30.61 0.81
C ILE A 73 -6.71 -31.24 0.79
N PHE A 74 -7.71 -30.45 0.42
CA PHE A 74 -9.09 -30.90 0.25
C PHE A 74 -9.37 -31.08 -1.24
N ARG A 75 -9.89 -32.24 -1.65
CA ARG A 75 -10.19 -32.51 -3.06
C ARG A 75 -11.47 -33.32 -3.28
N LYS A 76 -11.95 -33.32 -4.53
CA LYS A 76 -13.16 -34.03 -4.98
C LYS A 76 -12.82 -34.69 -6.31
N ASP A 77 -12.44 -35.97 -6.26
CA ASP A 77 -11.99 -36.75 -7.40
C ASP A 77 -13.16 -37.47 -8.09
N ARG A 78 -12.98 -37.90 -9.34
CA ARG A 78 -13.89 -38.83 -10.01
C ARG A 78 -13.50 -40.29 -9.73
N SER A 79 -14.42 -41.21 -10.00
CA SER A 79 -14.19 -42.66 -10.00
C SER A 79 -13.57 -43.19 -11.32
N CYS A 80 -13.24 -42.29 -12.26
CA CYS A 80 -12.67 -42.58 -13.57
C CYS A 80 -11.75 -41.43 -14.01
N PHE A 81 -11.00 -41.61 -15.10
CA PHE A 81 -10.07 -40.59 -15.61
C PHE A 81 -10.77 -39.28 -16.01
N GLY A 82 -10.17 -38.16 -15.62
CA GLY A 82 -10.58 -36.80 -15.99
C GLY A 82 -11.51 -36.13 -14.97
N GLY A 83 -11.41 -34.80 -14.83
CA GLY A 83 -12.12 -34.01 -13.81
C GLY A 83 -11.34 -33.85 -12.51
N GLY A 84 -12.00 -33.28 -11.50
CA GLY A 84 -11.51 -33.12 -10.13
C GLY A 84 -11.04 -31.71 -9.74
N VAL A 85 -11.25 -31.32 -8.47
CA VAL A 85 -11.00 -29.97 -7.92
C VAL A 85 -10.21 -30.03 -6.59
N ILE A 86 -9.41 -29.01 -6.29
CA ILE A 86 -8.55 -28.91 -5.08
C ILE A 86 -8.72 -27.55 -4.35
N CYS A 87 -8.76 -27.54 -3.00
CA CYS A 87 -8.74 -26.35 -2.12
C CYS A 87 -8.17 -26.64 -0.70
N VAL A 88 -8.25 -25.68 0.24
CA VAL A 88 -7.53 -25.70 1.55
C VAL A 88 -8.43 -25.68 2.81
N LYS A 89 -9.77 -25.55 2.74
CA LYS A 89 -10.65 -25.71 3.94
C LYS A 89 -12.15 -25.94 3.64
N ARG A 90 -12.53 -27.16 3.29
CA ARG A 90 -13.82 -27.52 2.67
C ARG A 90 -15.10 -27.26 3.53
N ARG A 91 -16.17 -26.80 2.87
CA ARG A 91 -17.57 -26.65 3.35
C ARG A 91 -18.49 -27.57 2.54
N GLN A 92 -18.58 -28.85 2.91
CA GLN A 92 -19.37 -29.86 2.19
C GLN A 92 -20.88 -29.60 2.20
N ASP A 93 -21.36 -28.83 3.19
CA ASP A 93 -22.76 -28.43 3.37
C ASP A 93 -23.29 -27.45 2.31
N LEU A 94 -22.40 -26.95 1.43
CA LEU A 94 -22.74 -26.10 0.29
C LEU A 94 -22.63 -26.84 -1.07
N GLU A 95 -22.19 -28.10 -1.09
CA GLU A 95 -21.97 -28.86 -2.33
C GLU A 95 -23.18 -29.70 -2.72
N PHE A 96 -23.96 -29.23 -3.69
CA PHE A 96 -25.20 -29.89 -4.11
C PHE A 96 -25.07 -30.69 -5.42
N GLY A 97 -25.76 -31.83 -5.46
CA GLY A 97 -25.81 -32.73 -6.63
C GLY A 97 -24.47 -33.36 -7.00
N ALA A 98 -24.39 -33.88 -8.23
CA ALA A 98 -23.19 -34.49 -8.79
C ALA A 98 -22.16 -33.47 -9.35
N GLY A 99 -22.27 -32.19 -8.98
CA GLY A 99 -21.43 -31.12 -9.51
C GLY A 99 -20.00 -31.15 -8.96
N GLU A 100 -19.01 -30.93 -9.83
CA GLU A 100 -17.59 -30.81 -9.48
C GLU A 100 -17.26 -29.42 -8.93
N MET A 101 -17.96 -29.02 -7.86
CA MET A 101 -17.69 -27.82 -7.07
C MET A 101 -17.20 -28.19 -5.67
N ILE A 102 -16.34 -27.35 -5.11
CA ILE A 102 -15.87 -27.41 -3.71
C ILE A 102 -15.93 -26.01 -3.11
N TRP A 103 -16.68 -25.84 -2.03
CA TRP A 103 -16.68 -24.62 -1.23
C TRP A 103 -15.65 -24.66 -0.11
N PHE A 104 -15.13 -23.50 0.28
CA PHE A 104 -14.27 -23.35 1.45
C PHE A 104 -14.43 -21.99 2.15
N GLU A 105 -14.17 -21.96 3.47
CA GLU A 105 -14.42 -20.79 4.32
C GLU A 105 -13.14 -20.21 4.92
N VAL A 106 -12.73 -19.06 4.37
CA VAL A 106 -11.63 -18.23 4.88
C VAL A 106 -12.12 -17.41 6.08
N LEU A 107 -11.52 -17.66 7.24
CA LEU A 107 -11.87 -17.00 8.51
C LEU A 107 -10.82 -15.93 8.86
N ILE A 108 -11.25 -14.67 8.85
CA ILE A 108 -10.46 -13.50 9.25
C ILE A 108 -11.16 -12.86 10.47
N PRO A 109 -10.46 -12.16 11.40
CA PRO A 109 -11.11 -11.60 12.58
C PRO A 109 -12.24 -10.61 12.22
N ASN A 110 -13.48 -10.96 12.58
CA ASN A 110 -14.72 -10.26 12.22
C ASN A 110 -15.07 -10.24 10.72
N PHE A 111 -14.43 -11.08 9.88
CA PHE A 111 -14.69 -11.14 8.44
C PHE A 111 -14.72 -12.60 7.95
N LYS A 112 -15.74 -12.96 7.18
CA LYS A 112 -15.90 -14.27 6.55
C LYS A 112 -15.88 -14.08 5.04
N LEU A 113 -15.20 -14.97 4.34
CA LEU A 113 -15.22 -15.09 2.88
C LEU A 113 -15.46 -16.57 2.53
N LEU A 114 -16.50 -16.83 1.74
CA LEU A 114 -16.74 -18.13 1.13
C LEU A 114 -16.20 -18.11 -0.29
N ILE A 115 -15.43 -19.14 -0.64
CA ILE A 115 -14.85 -19.31 -1.98
C ILE A 115 -15.34 -20.64 -2.55
N CYS A 116 -15.86 -20.62 -3.77
CA CYS A 116 -16.20 -21.80 -4.55
C CYS A 116 -15.13 -22.01 -5.63
N ALA A 117 -14.51 -23.20 -5.64
CA ALA A 117 -13.75 -23.70 -6.78
C ALA A 117 -14.65 -24.65 -7.58
N VAL A 118 -14.90 -24.36 -8.85
CA VAL A 118 -15.89 -25.09 -9.67
C VAL A 118 -15.33 -25.57 -11.00
N TYR A 119 -15.64 -26.81 -11.38
CA TYR A 119 -15.48 -27.32 -12.73
C TYR A 119 -16.85 -27.73 -13.26
N ARG A 120 -17.25 -27.20 -14.43
CA ARG A 120 -18.44 -27.66 -15.16
C ARG A 120 -18.01 -28.27 -16.50
N PRO A 121 -18.15 -29.60 -16.67
CA PRO A 121 -17.88 -30.25 -17.96
C PRO A 121 -18.75 -29.70 -19.10
N PRO A 122 -18.19 -29.58 -20.32
CA PRO A 122 -18.97 -29.18 -21.49
C PRO A 122 -20.08 -30.21 -21.77
N GLY A 123 -21.30 -29.71 -22.03
CA GLY A 123 -22.48 -30.54 -22.32
C GLY A 123 -23.34 -30.94 -21.12
N ASN A 124 -22.94 -30.66 -19.87
CA ASN A 124 -23.82 -30.88 -18.72
C ASN A 124 -25.11 -30.04 -18.81
N GLY A 125 -26.27 -30.68 -18.58
CA GLY A 125 -27.60 -30.11 -18.76
C GLY A 125 -28.06 -29.13 -17.66
N THR A 126 -29.33 -28.75 -17.70
CA THR A 126 -29.95 -27.76 -16.79
C THR A 126 -29.72 -28.02 -15.30
N ASP A 127 -29.60 -29.29 -14.90
CA ASP A 127 -29.46 -29.66 -13.50
C ASP A 127 -28.09 -29.29 -12.90
N SER A 128 -27.02 -29.18 -13.68
CA SER A 128 -25.77 -28.64 -13.13
C SER A 128 -25.91 -27.16 -12.78
N TRP A 129 -26.72 -26.41 -13.55
CA TRP A 129 -27.04 -25.02 -13.25
C TRP A 129 -27.99 -24.93 -12.05
N ASN A 130 -29.07 -25.74 -11.98
CA ASN A 130 -29.95 -25.80 -10.81
C ASN A 130 -29.18 -26.01 -9.49
N ASN A 131 -28.20 -26.92 -9.47
CA ASN A 131 -27.38 -27.18 -8.28
C ASN A 131 -26.39 -26.04 -7.98
N PHE A 132 -25.80 -25.40 -8.99
CA PHE A 132 -24.87 -24.27 -8.82
C PHE A 132 -25.58 -23.00 -8.33
N ASP A 133 -26.74 -22.70 -8.91
CA ASP A 133 -27.67 -21.62 -8.55
C ASP A 133 -28.06 -21.71 -7.06
N TYR A 134 -28.61 -22.85 -6.64
CA TYR A 134 -28.93 -23.14 -5.24
C TYR A 134 -27.69 -23.12 -4.31
N SER A 135 -26.54 -23.58 -4.80
CA SER A 135 -25.28 -23.55 -4.04
C SER A 135 -24.81 -22.11 -3.72
N ILE A 136 -24.99 -21.18 -4.66
CA ILE A 136 -24.69 -19.76 -4.48
C ILE A 136 -25.70 -19.11 -3.52
N GLU A 137 -26.99 -19.41 -3.66
CA GLU A 137 -28.03 -18.97 -2.71
C GLU A 137 -27.66 -19.36 -1.26
N GLN A 138 -27.35 -20.64 -1.03
CA GLN A 138 -26.98 -21.13 0.29
C GLN A 138 -25.68 -20.51 0.81
N ALA A 139 -24.70 -20.22 -0.06
CA ALA A 139 -23.47 -19.51 0.34
C ALA A 139 -23.74 -18.05 0.76
N LEU A 140 -24.55 -17.32 0.00
CA LEU A 140 -24.91 -15.93 0.31
C LEU A 140 -25.72 -15.81 1.60
N ASN A 141 -26.53 -16.82 1.94
CA ASN A 141 -27.20 -16.94 3.23
C ASN A 141 -26.23 -17.03 4.43
N PHE A 142 -24.95 -17.39 4.23
CA PHE A 142 -23.92 -17.35 5.29
C PHE A 142 -23.09 -16.06 5.30
N THR A 143 -22.85 -15.42 4.16
CA THR A 143 -22.09 -14.16 4.07
C THR A 143 -22.28 -13.46 2.71
N SER A 144 -22.32 -12.13 2.72
CA SER A 144 -22.28 -11.31 1.50
C SER A 144 -20.91 -11.27 0.80
N ASN A 145 -19.87 -11.89 1.36
CA ASN A 145 -18.57 -12.05 0.72
C ASN A 145 -18.46 -13.48 0.14
N VAL A 146 -19.01 -13.65 -1.06
CA VAL A 146 -18.90 -14.87 -1.87
C VAL A 146 -18.00 -14.59 -3.06
N MET A 147 -17.09 -15.52 -3.32
CA MET A 147 -16.21 -15.56 -4.48
C MET A 147 -16.38 -16.91 -5.18
N ILE A 148 -16.41 -16.92 -6.51
CA ILE A 148 -16.46 -18.13 -7.31
C ILE A 148 -15.35 -18.04 -8.35
N THR A 149 -14.58 -19.11 -8.51
CA THR A 149 -13.55 -19.23 -9.53
C THR A 149 -13.48 -20.65 -10.06
N GLY A 150 -13.14 -20.82 -11.33
CA GLY A 150 -13.11 -22.14 -11.95
C GLY A 150 -13.54 -22.14 -13.41
N ASP A 151 -13.23 -23.25 -14.11
CA ASP A 151 -13.64 -23.46 -15.50
C ASP A 151 -15.12 -23.88 -15.58
N LEU A 152 -15.95 -22.97 -16.09
CA LEU A 152 -17.37 -23.19 -16.29
C LEU A 152 -17.72 -23.73 -17.69
N ASN A 153 -16.76 -23.81 -18.63
CA ASN A 153 -16.99 -24.14 -20.05
C ASN A 153 -18.23 -23.40 -20.63
N VAL A 154 -18.29 -22.08 -20.39
CA VAL A 154 -19.28 -21.11 -20.91
C VAL A 154 -18.53 -19.84 -21.26
N GLY A 155 -18.72 -19.31 -22.46
CA GLY A 155 -17.99 -18.14 -22.94
C GLY A 155 -18.63 -16.83 -22.50
N LEU A 156 -18.22 -16.28 -21.34
CA LEU A 156 -18.82 -15.07 -20.75
C LEU A 156 -18.80 -13.82 -21.66
N ILE A 157 -17.86 -13.73 -22.59
CA ILE A 157 -17.73 -12.64 -23.56
C ILE A 157 -18.50 -12.93 -24.87
N THR A 158 -18.76 -14.20 -25.17
CA THR A 158 -19.27 -14.67 -26.47
C THR A 158 -20.71 -15.18 -26.44
N GLU A 159 -21.23 -15.55 -25.27
CA GLU A 159 -22.53 -16.22 -25.07
C GLU A 159 -23.42 -15.36 -24.15
N CYS A 160 -23.82 -14.18 -24.65
CA CYS A 160 -24.54 -13.17 -23.86
C CYS A 160 -25.87 -13.67 -23.26
N ASN A 161 -26.57 -14.58 -23.95
CA ASN A 161 -27.86 -15.13 -23.54
C ASN A 161 -27.68 -16.55 -22.98
N HIS A 162 -26.95 -16.68 -21.88
CA HIS A 162 -26.75 -17.95 -21.18
C HIS A 162 -27.10 -17.82 -19.68
N ARG A 163 -27.63 -18.89 -19.06
CA ARG A 163 -28.09 -18.91 -17.65
C ARG A 163 -27.04 -18.48 -16.63
N LEU A 164 -25.74 -18.60 -16.95
CA LEU A 164 -24.68 -18.05 -16.12
C LEU A 164 -24.84 -16.53 -15.91
N ASN A 165 -25.26 -15.79 -16.94
CA ASN A 165 -25.47 -14.34 -16.85
C ASN A 165 -26.73 -14.01 -16.04
N GLU A 166 -27.77 -14.83 -16.12
CA GLU A 166 -28.97 -14.75 -15.28
C GLU A 166 -28.59 -14.92 -13.79
N ILE A 167 -27.79 -15.93 -13.47
CA ILE A 167 -27.27 -16.21 -12.10
C ILE A 167 -26.38 -15.05 -11.61
N ILE A 168 -25.49 -14.54 -12.46
CA ILE A 168 -24.61 -13.40 -12.15
C ILE A 168 -25.42 -12.14 -11.83
N GLN A 169 -26.48 -11.85 -12.59
CA GLN A 169 -27.38 -10.73 -12.37
C GLN A 169 -28.24 -10.92 -11.10
N LEU A 170 -28.85 -12.10 -10.94
CA LEU A 170 -29.71 -12.46 -9.80
C LEU A 170 -29.01 -12.29 -8.45
N TYR A 171 -27.72 -12.66 -8.38
CA TYR A 171 -26.91 -12.56 -7.17
C TYR A 171 -25.98 -11.33 -7.13
N ASN A 172 -26.17 -10.38 -8.05
CA ASN A 172 -25.37 -9.15 -8.18
C ASN A 172 -23.84 -9.39 -8.11
N MET A 173 -23.37 -10.44 -8.78
CA MET A 173 -21.95 -10.79 -8.82
C MET A 173 -21.24 -10.04 -9.93
N THR A 174 -20.01 -9.63 -9.70
CA THR A 174 -19.15 -9.01 -10.72
C THR A 174 -18.08 -10.00 -11.16
N ASN A 175 -18.01 -10.30 -12.47
CA ASN A 175 -16.83 -10.96 -13.04
C ASN A 175 -15.68 -9.94 -13.13
N VAL A 176 -14.54 -10.23 -12.52
CA VAL A 176 -13.37 -9.33 -12.52
C VAL A 176 -12.33 -9.66 -13.60
N ILE A 177 -12.36 -10.86 -14.16
CA ILE A 177 -11.51 -11.24 -15.31
C ILE A 177 -12.10 -10.65 -16.59
N LYS A 178 -11.24 -10.04 -17.42
CA LYS A 178 -11.62 -9.34 -18.66
C LYS A 178 -10.88 -9.81 -19.91
N GLU A 179 -9.74 -10.50 -19.74
CA GLU A 179 -8.95 -11.07 -20.82
C GLU A 179 -9.40 -12.53 -21.07
N PRO A 180 -9.32 -13.06 -22.32
CA PRO A 180 -9.64 -14.45 -22.60
C PRO A 180 -8.72 -15.44 -21.88
N THR A 181 -9.29 -16.56 -21.43
CA THR A 181 -8.57 -17.62 -20.69
C THR A 181 -8.29 -18.85 -21.55
N ARG A 182 -9.05 -19.07 -22.65
CA ARG A 182 -8.85 -20.22 -23.54
C ARG A 182 -9.29 -19.90 -24.98
N PHE A 183 -8.38 -20.02 -25.95
CA PHE A 183 -8.64 -19.86 -27.40
C PHE A 183 -9.46 -18.60 -27.80
N GLY A 184 -9.35 -17.49 -27.06
CA GLY A 184 -10.11 -16.26 -27.33
C GLY A 184 -11.47 -16.16 -26.62
N ALA A 185 -11.91 -17.21 -25.93
CA ALA A 185 -13.04 -17.18 -25.00
C ALA A 185 -12.56 -16.99 -23.54
N LEU A 186 -13.41 -16.41 -22.70
CA LEU A 186 -13.25 -16.39 -21.24
C LEU A 186 -14.16 -17.49 -20.66
N LEU A 187 -13.55 -18.59 -20.22
CA LEU A 187 -14.22 -19.76 -19.65
C LEU A 187 -13.98 -19.92 -18.13
N ASP A 188 -12.94 -19.27 -17.62
CA ASP A 188 -12.41 -19.42 -16.26
C ASP A 188 -12.59 -18.13 -15.45
N PRO A 189 -13.83 -17.68 -15.15
CA PRO A 189 -14.06 -16.39 -14.48
C PRO A 189 -13.63 -16.35 -13.02
N ILE A 190 -13.59 -15.12 -12.50
CA ILE A 190 -13.60 -14.86 -11.07
C ILE A 190 -14.80 -13.95 -10.77
N LEU A 191 -15.84 -14.52 -10.18
CA LEU A 191 -17.07 -13.83 -9.79
C LEU A 191 -16.99 -13.42 -8.32
N ILE A 192 -17.33 -12.17 -7.99
CA ILE A 192 -17.27 -11.63 -6.62
C ILE A 192 -18.59 -10.89 -6.29
N SER A 193 -19.24 -11.22 -5.18
CA SER A 193 -20.49 -10.56 -4.72
C SER A 193 -20.26 -9.25 -3.96
N ASN A 194 -19.05 -9.02 -3.44
CA ASN A 194 -18.66 -7.78 -2.76
C ASN A 194 -17.46 -7.15 -3.46
N VAL A 195 -17.70 -6.15 -4.32
CA VAL A 195 -16.63 -5.43 -5.04
C VAL A 195 -15.75 -4.55 -4.12
N ASN A 196 -16.19 -4.25 -2.89
CA ASN A 196 -15.43 -3.38 -1.98
C ASN A 196 -14.17 -4.04 -1.39
N ILE A 197 -14.02 -5.36 -1.53
CA ILE A 197 -12.82 -6.09 -1.14
C ILE A 197 -11.90 -6.41 -2.33
N TYR A 198 -12.25 -6.03 -3.55
CA TYR A 198 -11.45 -6.30 -4.75
C TYR A 198 -10.40 -5.20 -4.98
N ILE A 199 -9.19 -5.58 -5.37
CA ILE A 199 -8.12 -4.66 -5.80
C ILE A 199 -8.02 -4.70 -7.32
N ASP A 200 -7.50 -5.82 -7.83
CA ASP A 200 -7.23 -6.10 -9.23
C ASP A 200 -7.28 -7.62 -9.50
N ALA A 201 -7.35 -7.97 -10.78
CA ALA A 201 -7.24 -9.34 -11.27
C ALA A 201 -6.56 -9.37 -12.64
N GLU A 202 -5.80 -10.43 -12.90
CA GLU A 202 -5.06 -10.64 -14.15
C GLU A 202 -5.20 -12.08 -14.68
N VAL A 203 -4.99 -12.24 -15.98
CA VAL A 203 -4.79 -13.53 -16.63
C VAL A 203 -3.29 -13.78 -16.74
N ILE A 204 -2.82 -14.89 -16.18
CA ILE A 204 -1.44 -15.32 -16.24
C ILE A 204 -1.33 -16.31 -17.40
N HIS A 205 -0.66 -15.92 -18.49
CA HIS A 205 -0.45 -16.81 -19.62
C HIS A 205 0.41 -18.02 -19.21
N VAL A 206 -0.12 -19.22 -19.44
CA VAL A 206 0.48 -20.49 -19.07
C VAL A 206 1.07 -21.16 -20.31
N ASP A 207 2.27 -21.74 -20.18
CA ASP A 207 2.88 -22.50 -21.28
C ASP A 207 1.96 -23.65 -21.70
N ARG A 208 1.80 -23.89 -23.01
CA ARG A 208 0.93 -24.93 -23.55
C ARG A 208 1.43 -26.37 -23.26
N ALA A 209 2.66 -26.53 -22.78
CA ALA A 209 3.12 -27.75 -22.13
C ALA A 209 2.50 -27.98 -20.73
N ILE A 210 2.09 -26.91 -20.05
CA ILE A 210 1.44 -26.93 -18.72
C ILE A 210 -0.10 -26.97 -18.87
N GLY A 211 -0.70 -26.15 -19.74
CA GLY A 211 -2.16 -26.14 -19.95
C GLY A 211 -2.63 -25.39 -21.18
N ASP A 212 -3.75 -25.80 -21.78
CA ASP A 212 -4.41 -25.08 -22.88
C ASP A 212 -5.34 -23.95 -22.39
N HIS A 213 -5.55 -23.85 -21.07
CA HIS A 213 -6.11 -22.67 -20.40
C HIS A 213 -4.96 -21.83 -19.81
N ASP A 214 -5.14 -20.51 -19.81
CA ASP A 214 -4.36 -19.57 -19.01
C ASP A 214 -4.95 -19.47 -17.60
N ALA A 215 -4.10 -19.22 -16.61
CA ALA A 215 -4.50 -19.12 -15.21
C ALA A 215 -5.12 -17.76 -14.91
N THR A 216 -5.95 -17.67 -13.86
CA THR A 216 -6.53 -16.41 -13.39
C THR A 216 -6.10 -16.13 -11.95
N LEU A 217 -5.83 -14.86 -11.65
CA LEU A 217 -5.40 -14.39 -10.34
C LEU A 217 -6.24 -13.17 -9.94
N ALA A 218 -6.71 -13.11 -8.70
CA ALA A 218 -7.34 -11.92 -8.12
C ALA A 218 -6.76 -11.60 -6.74
N HIS A 219 -6.55 -10.30 -6.49
CA HIS A 219 -6.10 -9.79 -5.19
C HIS A 219 -7.27 -9.10 -4.47
N LEU A 220 -7.44 -9.45 -3.19
CA LEU A 220 -8.48 -8.90 -2.32
C LEU A 220 -7.86 -8.13 -1.15
N LYS A 221 -8.44 -6.97 -0.81
CA LYS A 221 -8.09 -6.15 0.36
C LYS A 221 -9.21 -6.22 1.39
N ILE A 222 -8.89 -6.76 2.56
CA ILE A 222 -9.84 -7.02 3.64
C ILE A 222 -9.49 -6.12 4.83
N LEU A 223 -10.33 -5.11 5.06
CA LEU A 223 -10.22 -4.19 6.18
C LEU A 223 -10.95 -4.77 7.40
N PHE A 224 -10.27 -4.89 8.55
CA PHE A 224 -10.91 -5.41 9.76
C PHE A 224 -10.62 -4.56 11.02
N LEU A 225 -11.67 -4.36 11.82
CA LEU A 225 -11.59 -3.64 13.09
C LEU A 225 -11.19 -4.60 14.23
N ASN A 226 -9.96 -4.47 14.69
CA ASN A 226 -9.40 -5.24 15.78
C ASN A 226 -9.87 -4.70 17.14
N LYS A 227 -11.01 -5.18 17.65
CA LYS A 227 -11.60 -4.77 18.94
C LYS A 227 -10.80 -5.25 20.17
N LYS A 228 -9.56 -4.77 20.32
CA LYS A 228 -8.81 -4.84 21.58
C LYS A 228 -9.33 -3.78 22.55
N SER A 229 -10.27 -4.17 23.41
CA SER A 229 -10.58 -3.37 24.60
C SER A 229 -9.38 -3.36 25.54
N TYR A 230 -9.13 -2.21 26.17
CA TYR A 230 -8.10 -2.05 27.19
C TYR A 230 -8.65 -1.26 28.37
N THR A 231 -8.34 -1.71 29.59
CA THR A 231 -8.69 -0.97 30.81
C THR A 231 -7.72 0.19 30.97
N ARG A 232 -8.17 1.43 30.77
CA ARG A 232 -7.35 2.62 31.03
C ARG A 232 -7.44 3.04 32.50
N ASN A 233 -6.29 3.27 33.13
CA ASN A 233 -6.22 4.01 34.39
C ASN A 233 -6.23 5.50 34.06
N ILE A 234 -7.05 6.30 34.74
CA ILE A 234 -7.09 7.75 34.57
C ILE A 234 -6.45 8.38 35.81
N TRP A 235 -5.27 8.97 35.65
CA TRP A 235 -4.56 9.62 36.75
C TRP A 235 -5.17 10.99 37.05
N LEU A 236 -5.62 11.18 38.30
CA LEU A 236 -6.13 12.46 38.77
C LEU A 236 -4.97 13.38 39.19
N TYR A 237 -4.19 13.86 38.22
CA TYR A 237 -2.96 14.65 38.43
C TYR A 237 -3.10 15.83 39.41
N LYS A 238 -4.30 16.42 39.52
CA LYS A 238 -4.64 17.46 40.51
C LYS A 238 -4.53 17.03 41.98
N HIS A 239 -4.38 15.74 42.27
CA HIS A 239 -4.20 15.17 43.60
C HIS A 239 -2.86 14.39 43.74
N ALA A 240 -1.92 14.57 42.81
CA ALA A 240 -0.64 13.85 42.85
C ALA A 240 0.34 14.47 43.86
N ASP A 241 1.04 13.62 44.63
CA ASP A 241 2.13 14.05 45.51
C ASP A 241 3.42 14.21 44.71
N PHE A 242 3.65 15.45 44.25
CA PHE A 242 4.87 15.82 43.54
C PHE A 242 6.09 15.96 44.45
N ILE A 243 5.95 15.92 45.78
CA ILE A 243 7.09 15.98 46.71
C ILE A 243 7.73 14.59 46.78
N SER A 244 6.95 13.56 47.13
CA SER A 244 7.41 12.17 47.16
C SER A 244 8.00 11.72 45.82
N LEU A 245 7.41 12.12 44.69
CA LEU A 245 7.91 11.77 43.36
C LEU A 245 9.32 12.32 43.09
N ASN A 246 9.63 13.54 43.55
CA ASN A 246 10.96 14.13 43.38
C ASN A 246 12.00 13.48 44.30
N GLU A 247 11.61 13.08 45.52
CA GLU A 247 12.47 12.30 46.42
C GLU A 247 12.77 10.90 45.87
N ASP A 248 11.78 10.20 45.29
CA ASP A 248 11.99 8.90 44.62
C ASP A 248 12.94 9.01 43.42
N ILE A 249 12.82 10.07 42.61
CA ILE A 249 13.73 10.34 41.48
C ILE A 249 15.17 10.59 41.98
N TYR A 250 15.34 11.32 43.08
CA TYR A 250 16.66 11.63 43.65
C TYR A 250 17.37 10.39 44.21
N ASN A 251 16.62 9.40 44.70
CA ASN A 251 17.14 8.17 45.31
C ASN A 251 17.34 7.00 44.32
N TYR A 252 17.15 7.19 43.01
CA TYR A 252 17.16 6.09 42.03
C TYR A 252 18.58 5.61 41.65
N ASP A 253 18.97 4.40 42.06
CA ASP A 253 20.28 3.80 41.75
C ASP A 253 20.42 3.38 40.27
N CYS A 254 20.92 4.31 39.47
CA CYS A 254 21.18 4.20 38.03
C CYS A 254 22.27 3.20 37.61
N MET A 255 22.86 2.38 38.50
CA MET A 255 23.94 1.46 38.09
C MET A 255 23.46 0.32 37.16
N PRO A 256 24.24 -0.03 36.11
CA PRO A 256 24.00 -1.22 35.29
C PRO A 256 24.08 -2.51 36.11
N LYS A 257 23.09 -3.39 35.93
CA LYS A 257 22.96 -4.70 36.57
C LYS A 257 22.73 -5.76 35.48
N SER A 258 23.72 -6.62 35.26
CA SER A 258 23.70 -7.69 34.25
C SER A 258 23.71 -9.08 34.89
N CYS A 259 23.05 -10.05 34.25
CA CYS A 259 22.98 -11.41 34.74
C CYS A 259 24.35 -12.11 34.64
N CYS A 260 24.76 -12.84 35.69
CA CYS A 260 26.01 -13.60 35.70
C CYS A 260 25.90 -15.04 35.15
N ALA A 261 24.69 -15.50 34.81
CA ALA A 261 24.46 -16.86 34.31
C ALA A 261 25.10 -17.11 32.95
N VAL A 262 25.65 -18.32 32.78
CA VAL A 262 26.30 -18.74 31.52
C VAL A 262 25.26 -18.76 30.40
N GLY A 263 25.56 -18.05 29.30
CA GLY A 263 24.66 -17.89 28.16
C GLY A 263 23.52 -16.87 28.33
N CYS A 264 23.47 -16.12 29.43
CA CYS A 264 22.43 -15.10 29.66
C CYS A 264 22.92 -13.68 29.36
N ALA A 265 22.23 -12.97 28.45
CA ALA A 265 22.56 -11.60 28.06
C ALA A 265 21.72 -10.51 28.78
N ASN A 266 20.83 -10.90 29.69
CA ASN A 266 19.86 -9.98 30.31
C ASN A 266 20.53 -8.92 31.21
N HIS A 267 20.12 -7.65 31.06
CA HIS A 267 20.51 -6.53 31.93
C HIS A 267 19.35 -5.56 32.18
N ASN A 268 19.44 -4.75 33.24
CA ASN A 268 18.37 -3.86 33.73
C ASN A 268 17.98 -2.68 32.82
N PHE A 269 18.62 -2.52 31.66
CA PHE A 269 18.26 -1.51 30.64
C PHE A 269 17.62 -2.14 29.39
N MET A 270 17.30 -3.43 29.41
CA MET A 270 16.47 -4.07 28.38
C MET A 270 15.02 -3.60 28.48
N LEU A 271 14.34 -3.44 27.33
CA LEU A 271 12.92 -3.07 27.25
C LEU A 271 11.98 -4.05 27.99
N LYS A 272 12.44 -5.26 28.27
CA LYS A 272 11.75 -6.27 29.08
C LYS A 272 12.04 -6.00 30.56
N LYS A 273 11.03 -5.55 31.32
CA LYS A 273 11.10 -5.25 32.76
C LYS A 273 11.38 -6.50 33.61
N LEU A 274 12.65 -6.90 33.69
CA LEU A 274 13.14 -8.05 34.44
C LEU A 274 13.61 -7.66 35.85
N SER A 275 13.36 -8.54 36.81
CA SER A 275 13.91 -8.46 38.17
C SER A 275 15.38 -8.95 38.20
N PHE A 276 16.22 -8.38 39.07
CA PHE A 276 17.63 -8.75 39.23
C PHE A 276 17.95 -8.97 40.71
N HIS A 277 18.30 -10.21 41.06
CA HIS A 277 18.43 -10.67 42.45
C HIS A 277 19.89 -10.91 42.80
N LYS A 278 20.34 -10.35 43.93
CA LYS A 278 21.68 -10.64 44.50
C LYS A 278 21.70 -12.06 45.09
N PHE A 279 22.88 -12.65 45.21
CA PHE A 279 23.06 -13.95 45.84
C PHE A 279 22.62 -13.92 47.33
N PRO A 280 22.05 -15.02 47.86
CA PRO A 280 21.65 -15.09 49.28
C PRO A 280 22.82 -14.84 50.24
N LYS A 281 22.53 -14.22 51.39
CA LYS A 281 23.49 -14.07 52.50
C LYS A 281 23.77 -15.40 53.23
N ASP A 282 22.83 -16.34 53.20
CA ASP A 282 23.04 -17.68 53.73
C ASP A 282 24.07 -18.44 52.87
N LYS A 283 25.10 -18.98 53.54
CA LYS A 283 26.19 -19.71 52.90
C LYS A 283 25.71 -21.00 52.23
N ASN A 284 24.73 -21.70 52.82
CA ASN A 284 24.29 -22.99 52.31
C ASN A 284 23.53 -22.82 50.99
N ARG A 285 22.52 -21.95 50.97
CA ARG A 285 21.74 -21.61 49.77
C ARG A 285 22.59 -20.89 48.71
N CYS A 286 23.53 -20.02 49.11
CA CYS A 286 24.46 -19.40 48.16
C CYS A 286 25.33 -20.45 47.45
N SER A 287 25.83 -21.45 48.19
CA SER A 287 26.61 -22.57 47.62
C SER A 287 25.76 -23.39 46.64
N LEU A 288 24.49 -23.62 46.94
CA LEU A 288 23.55 -24.30 46.03
C LEU A 288 23.26 -23.49 44.76
N TRP A 289 23.19 -22.16 44.83
CA TRP A 289 23.05 -21.29 43.64
C TRP A 289 24.31 -21.31 42.76
N ILE A 290 25.50 -21.35 43.36
CA ILE A 290 26.78 -21.48 42.64
C ILE A 290 26.88 -22.85 41.94
N ALA A 291 26.49 -23.93 42.63
CA ALA A 291 26.46 -25.27 42.06
C ALA A 291 25.46 -25.39 40.89
N ALA A 292 24.27 -24.78 41.01
CA ALA A 292 23.26 -24.78 39.96
C ALA A 292 23.69 -24.02 38.69
N LEU A 293 24.54 -23.00 38.84
CA LEU A 293 25.09 -22.22 37.72
C LEU A 293 26.05 -23.00 36.82
N LYS A 294 26.71 -24.06 37.35
CA LYS A 294 27.73 -24.86 36.65
C LYS A 294 28.72 -23.99 35.87
N ARG A 295 29.29 -23.00 36.56
CA ARG A 295 30.20 -22.00 36.00
C ARG A 295 31.58 -22.17 36.61
N ASP A 296 32.55 -22.40 35.75
CA ASP A 296 33.96 -22.32 36.07
C ASP A 296 34.61 -21.11 35.37
N ASN A 297 35.80 -20.75 35.81
CA ASN A 297 36.64 -19.74 35.19
C ASN A 297 37.44 -20.36 34.00
N PRO A 298 38.02 -19.54 33.11
CA PRO A 298 38.79 -20.05 31.96
C PRO A 298 40.03 -20.88 32.30
N ASP A 299 40.49 -20.84 33.55
CA ASP A 299 41.60 -21.63 34.10
C ASP A 299 41.15 -22.96 34.74
N GLY A 300 39.85 -23.29 34.67
CA GLY A 300 39.27 -24.47 35.31
C GLY A 300 38.98 -24.31 36.81
N SER A 301 39.20 -23.13 37.40
CA SER A 301 38.86 -22.88 38.81
C SER A 301 37.38 -22.55 39.01
N GLN A 302 36.79 -22.97 40.12
CA GLN A 302 35.37 -22.75 40.41
C GLN A 302 35.03 -21.26 40.54
N TRP A 303 34.03 -20.78 39.78
CA TRP A 303 33.62 -19.37 39.83
C TRP A 303 32.94 -19.01 41.15
N LYS A 304 33.15 -17.77 41.62
CA LYS A 304 32.57 -17.24 42.87
C LYS A 304 31.91 -15.86 42.65
N PRO A 305 30.73 -15.60 43.24
CA PRO A 305 30.01 -14.35 43.06
C PRO A 305 30.66 -13.18 43.81
N THR A 306 30.53 -11.98 43.25
CA THR A 306 30.96 -10.72 43.85
C THR A 306 29.78 -9.98 44.49
N LYS A 307 30.04 -8.90 45.25
CA LYS A 307 29.02 -8.01 45.83
C LYS A 307 28.02 -7.41 44.81
N ASN A 308 28.38 -7.37 43.54
CA ASN A 308 27.56 -6.86 42.43
C ASN A 308 26.99 -7.98 41.53
N SER A 309 27.31 -9.24 41.77
CA SER A 309 26.82 -10.36 40.96
C SER A 309 25.33 -10.60 41.22
N VAL A 310 24.54 -10.67 40.15
CA VAL A 310 23.08 -10.86 40.20
C VAL A 310 22.61 -11.89 39.19
N LEU A 311 21.44 -12.48 39.44
CA LEU A 311 20.70 -13.31 38.50
C LEU A 311 19.39 -12.61 38.11
N CYS A 312 19.07 -12.60 36.82
CA CYS A 312 17.77 -12.12 36.37
C CYS A 312 16.65 -13.12 36.71
N GLY A 313 15.41 -12.63 36.83
CA GLY A 313 14.24 -13.44 37.17
C GLY A 313 14.01 -14.69 36.33
N GLU A 314 14.44 -14.72 35.06
CA GLU A 314 14.24 -15.85 34.14
C GLU A 314 14.93 -17.17 34.53
N HIS A 315 15.79 -17.16 35.56
CA HIS A 315 16.41 -18.37 36.12
C HIS A 315 15.55 -19.07 37.20
N PHE A 316 14.42 -18.45 37.55
CA PHE A 316 13.41 -18.92 38.50
C PHE A 316 12.06 -19.10 37.78
N ILE A 317 11.33 -20.16 38.11
CA ILE A 317 10.05 -20.54 37.50
C ILE A 317 8.99 -19.45 37.74
N SER A 318 8.93 -18.88 38.94
CA SER A 318 8.05 -17.75 39.29
C SER A 318 8.64 -16.35 39.02
N GLY A 319 9.79 -16.26 38.34
CA GLY A 319 10.45 -14.99 38.03
C GLY A 319 11.20 -14.32 39.21
N LYS A 320 11.24 -14.97 40.38
CA LYS A 320 11.97 -14.52 41.57
C LYS A 320 12.36 -15.70 42.49
N PRO A 321 13.41 -15.57 43.31
CA PRO A 321 13.72 -16.54 44.35
C PRO A 321 12.65 -16.56 45.46
N CYS A 322 12.49 -17.69 46.13
CA CYS A 322 11.66 -17.84 47.33
C CYS A 322 12.48 -18.43 48.47
N ASP A 323 12.30 -17.92 49.70
CA ASP A 323 13.14 -18.30 50.85
C ASP A 323 12.65 -19.57 51.58
N ASP A 324 11.46 -20.07 51.22
CA ASP A 324 10.93 -21.35 51.64
C ASP A 324 11.72 -22.50 50.99
N GLN A 325 12.39 -23.32 51.80
CA GLN A 325 13.24 -24.44 51.34
C GLN A 325 12.46 -25.52 50.55
N THR A 326 11.14 -25.58 50.70
CA THR A 326 10.28 -26.53 49.97
C THR A 326 9.73 -25.95 48.66
N HIS A 327 9.93 -24.65 48.39
CA HIS A 327 9.53 -24.00 47.14
C HIS A 327 10.53 -24.32 46.01
N PRO A 328 10.08 -24.60 44.77
CA PRO A 328 10.99 -24.98 43.68
C PRO A 328 11.97 -23.85 43.28
N ASP A 329 11.64 -22.58 43.53
CA ASP A 329 12.53 -21.42 43.35
C ASP A 329 13.41 -21.08 44.58
N TYR A 330 13.62 -22.02 45.50
CA TYR A 330 14.64 -21.88 46.54
C TYR A 330 16.06 -21.79 45.94
N ILE A 331 16.26 -22.46 44.82
CA ILE A 331 17.49 -22.51 44.00
C ILE A 331 17.08 -22.15 42.56
N PRO A 332 17.86 -21.36 41.80
CA PRO A 332 17.61 -21.18 40.37
C PRO A 332 17.76 -22.54 39.64
N THR A 333 16.82 -22.88 38.76
CA THR A 333 16.80 -24.17 38.06
C THR A 333 16.67 -24.05 36.54
N VAL A 334 16.40 -22.84 36.04
CA VAL A 334 16.10 -22.58 34.62
C VAL A 334 17.35 -22.00 33.92
N PHE A 335 18.16 -22.87 33.33
CA PHE A 335 19.38 -22.52 32.60
C PHE A 335 19.35 -23.12 31.19
N ALA A 336 20.22 -22.67 30.29
CA ALA A 336 20.31 -23.23 28.94
C ALA A 336 20.54 -24.75 28.96
N HIS A 337 21.37 -25.23 29.89
CA HIS A 337 21.68 -26.66 30.05
C HIS A 337 20.57 -27.49 30.73
N THR A 338 19.49 -26.88 31.24
CA THR A 338 18.30 -27.58 31.77
C THR A 338 17.06 -27.38 30.91
N LYS A 339 16.91 -26.23 30.22
CA LYS A 339 15.78 -25.92 29.34
C LYS A 339 15.59 -26.91 28.18
N LEU A 340 16.66 -27.55 27.71
CA LEU A 340 16.59 -28.57 26.65
C LEU A 340 16.17 -29.97 27.14
N LEU A 341 16.09 -30.18 28.46
CA LEU A 341 15.85 -31.50 29.08
C LEU A 341 14.54 -31.58 29.86
N VAL A 342 13.86 -30.46 30.12
CA VAL A 342 12.65 -30.37 30.97
C VAL A 342 11.65 -29.44 30.28
N SER A 343 10.43 -29.92 30.00
CA SER A 343 9.40 -29.07 29.38
C SER A 343 8.82 -28.07 30.37
N GLN A 344 8.32 -26.93 29.88
CA GLN A 344 7.69 -25.92 30.74
C GLN A 344 6.55 -26.52 31.59
N GLU A 345 5.73 -27.38 30.98
CA GLU A 345 4.64 -28.08 31.64
C GLU A 345 5.12 -28.95 32.84
N GLN A 346 6.34 -29.51 32.81
CA GLN A 346 6.94 -30.23 33.93
C GLN A 346 7.42 -29.30 35.06
N LEU A 347 7.88 -28.08 34.72
CA LEU A 347 8.23 -27.05 35.71
C LEU A 347 6.97 -26.51 36.40
N ASP A 348 5.93 -26.21 35.63
CA ASP A 348 4.64 -25.74 36.14
C ASP A 348 3.99 -26.80 37.04
N LYS A 349 4.06 -28.08 36.65
CA LYS A 349 3.62 -29.22 37.49
C LYS A 349 4.36 -29.29 38.84
N LYS A 350 5.62 -28.84 38.96
CA LYS A 350 6.31 -28.74 40.27
C LYS A 350 5.72 -27.61 41.13
N LEU A 351 5.51 -26.43 40.54
CA LEU A 351 4.94 -25.28 41.25
C LEU A 351 3.48 -25.54 41.68
N ILE A 352 2.69 -26.20 40.84
CA ILE A 352 1.32 -26.64 41.15
C ILE A 352 1.32 -27.69 42.26
N ARG A 353 2.25 -28.66 42.26
CA ARG A 353 2.40 -29.65 43.35
C ARG A 353 2.71 -28.98 44.68
N PHE A 354 3.67 -28.05 44.72
CA PHE A 354 3.95 -27.25 45.93
C PHE A 354 2.72 -26.47 46.40
N THR A 355 2.07 -25.74 45.48
CA THR A 355 0.89 -24.92 45.79
C THR A 355 -0.26 -25.76 46.34
N ASN A 356 -0.47 -26.96 45.78
CA ASN A 356 -1.52 -27.87 46.23
C ASN A 356 -1.17 -28.59 47.54
N ALA A 357 0.11 -28.89 47.80
CA ALA A 357 0.55 -29.42 49.11
C ALA A 357 0.34 -28.38 50.22
N ARG A 358 0.79 -27.13 49.97
CA ARG A 358 0.61 -26.00 50.90
C ARG A 358 -0.86 -25.62 51.08
N LYS A 359 -1.69 -25.69 50.02
CA LYS A 359 -3.15 -25.59 50.14
C LYS A 359 -3.72 -26.71 51.01
N ARG A 360 -3.33 -27.98 50.82
CA ARG A 360 -3.83 -29.11 51.63
C ARG A 360 -3.45 -29.00 53.11
N GLN A 361 -2.29 -28.44 53.44
CA GLN A 361 -1.93 -28.11 54.83
C GLN A 361 -2.81 -26.99 55.41
N LEU A 362 -3.24 -26.03 54.59
CA LEU A 362 -4.12 -24.92 54.99
C LEU A 362 -5.63 -25.27 54.92
N SER A 363 -6.03 -26.30 54.17
CA SER A 363 -7.41 -26.69 53.89
C SER A 363 -7.75 -28.07 54.46
N GLY A 364 -7.28 -28.37 55.68
CA GLY A 364 -7.60 -29.57 56.44
C GLY A 364 -9.03 -29.58 57.00
N ALA A 365 -10.04 -29.14 56.23
CA ALA A 365 -11.44 -29.12 56.63
C ALA A 365 -12.41 -29.18 55.43
N PHE A 366 -13.30 -30.17 55.46
CA PHE A 366 -14.58 -30.32 54.73
C PHE A 366 -14.61 -30.51 53.21
N THR A 367 -15.71 -31.15 52.79
CA THR A 367 -16.04 -31.69 51.45
C THR A 367 -17.29 -31.03 50.84
N PRO A 368 -17.57 -31.20 49.52
CA PRO A 368 -18.47 -30.32 48.76
C PRO A 368 -19.84 -30.91 48.38
N THR A 369 -20.75 -30.05 47.90
CA THR A 369 -22.01 -30.42 47.20
C THR A 369 -22.33 -29.46 46.04
N GLN A 370 -23.37 -29.75 45.25
CA GLN A 370 -23.72 -29.17 43.92
C GLN A 370 -24.80 -28.04 44.05
N GLU A 371 -25.42 -27.38 43.04
CA GLU A 371 -25.84 -27.70 41.65
C GLU A 371 -26.14 -26.43 40.76
N ASN A 372 -26.31 -26.63 39.42
CA ASN A 372 -27.31 -26.07 38.43
C ASN A 372 -27.81 -24.58 38.42
N LYS A 373 -28.34 -23.93 37.35
CA LYS A 373 -28.41 -24.06 35.85
C LYS A 373 -28.90 -22.71 35.20
N LYS A 374 -28.88 -22.57 33.85
CA LYS A 374 -29.31 -21.40 33.01
C LYS A 374 -30.83 -21.41 32.68
N PRO A 375 -31.51 -20.33 32.16
CA PRO A 375 -31.58 -20.06 30.68
C PRO A 375 -32.04 -18.63 30.12
N LYS A 376 -31.82 -18.38 28.79
CA LYS A 376 -32.65 -17.77 27.68
C LYS A 376 -33.66 -16.56 27.87
N LEU A 377 -34.07 -15.71 26.88
CA LEU A 377 -33.60 -15.27 25.51
C LEU A 377 -34.55 -14.19 24.82
N SER A 378 -34.02 -13.17 24.09
CA SER A 378 -34.64 -12.40 22.93
C SER A 378 -35.93 -11.53 23.17
N PRO A 379 -36.63 -10.86 22.18
CA PRO A 379 -36.38 -10.55 20.73
C PRO A 379 -36.82 -9.13 20.18
N ARG A 380 -36.68 -8.90 18.85
CA ARG A 380 -37.44 -7.97 17.92
C ARG A 380 -37.20 -6.43 18.00
N ALA A 381 -37.41 -5.58 16.96
CA ALA A 381 -37.81 -5.73 15.52
C ALA A 381 -37.03 -4.66 14.65
N LEU A 382 -37.39 -4.09 13.47
CA LEU A 382 -38.56 -4.03 12.51
C LEU A 382 -38.06 -3.49 11.12
N PHE A 383 -38.94 -3.18 10.14
CA PHE A 383 -38.69 -2.56 8.80
C PHE A 383 -39.68 -1.37 8.54
N PRO A 384 -39.51 -0.52 7.48
CA PRO A 384 -40.09 -0.78 6.14
C PRO A 384 -39.27 -0.24 4.92
N ASP A 385 -39.81 -0.46 3.71
CA ASP A 385 -39.16 -0.34 2.38
C ASP A 385 -39.57 0.91 1.55
N SER A 386 -38.84 1.22 0.46
CA SER A 386 -39.37 1.81 -0.81
C SER A 386 -38.33 1.77 -1.96
N GLU A 387 -38.78 1.67 -3.22
CA GLU A 387 -37.95 1.71 -4.45
C GLU A 387 -37.55 3.16 -4.85
N ILE A 388 -36.73 3.48 -5.88
CA ILE A 388 -36.85 3.21 -7.33
C ILE A 388 -35.45 3.14 -8.02
N GLU A 389 -35.44 2.58 -9.23
CA GLU A 389 -34.31 2.06 -10.01
C GLU A 389 -33.49 3.07 -10.86
N ASN A 390 -32.38 2.54 -11.42
CA ASN A 390 -31.82 2.76 -12.79
C ASN A 390 -31.57 4.19 -13.35
N VAL A 391 -30.29 4.45 -13.66
CA VAL A 391 -29.87 5.34 -14.78
C VAL A 391 -28.69 4.70 -15.52
N ASP A 392 -28.89 4.37 -16.79
CA ASP A 392 -27.90 3.72 -17.69
C ASP A 392 -27.43 4.72 -18.80
N PRO A 393 -26.24 4.56 -19.43
CA PRO A 393 -25.55 5.69 -20.06
C PRO A 393 -25.90 5.93 -21.55
N VAL A 394 -26.62 7.02 -21.84
CA VAL A 394 -27.00 7.42 -23.22
C VAL A 394 -26.54 8.84 -23.56
N ILE A 395 -25.22 9.07 -23.71
CA ILE A 395 -24.66 10.39 -24.08
C ILE A 395 -23.71 10.36 -25.30
N TYR A 396 -23.00 9.27 -25.60
CA TYR A 396 -21.93 9.31 -26.62
C TYR A 396 -22.39 9.16 -28.09
N THR A 397 -23.64 8.77 -28.35
CA THR A 397 -24.12 8.43 -29.71
C THR A 397 -24.81 9.59 -30.45
N ALA A 398 -25.28 10.62 -29.73
CA ALA A 398 -26.20 11.63 -30.28
C ALA A 398 -25.58 12.63 -31.28
N VAL A 399 -24.27 12.91 -31.17
CA VAL A 399 -23.63 14.04 -31.88
C VAL A 399 -23.42 13.81 -33.38
N LYS A 400 -23.68 12.60 -33.90
CA LYS A 400 -23.35 12.21 -35.29
C LYS A 400 -24.55 12.09 -36.25
N LEU A 401 -25.77 12.41 -35.80
CA LEU A 401 -27.02 12.20 -36.57
C LEU A 401 -27.82 13.47 -36.88
N LEU A 402 -27.16 14.64 -36.95
CA LEU A 402 -27.76 15.87 -37.49
C LEU A 402 -27.10 16.28 -38.82
N SER A 403 -27.42 15.52 -39.87
CA SER A 403 -27.45 16.11 -41.23
C SER A 403 -28.66 17.04 -41.31
N PRO A 404 -28.56 18.23 -41.92
CA PRO A 404 -29.71 19.12 -42.06
C PRO A 404 -30.81 18.42 -42.89
N PRO A 405 -32.09 18.52 -42.49
CA PRO A 405 -33.17 17.93 -43.27
C PRO A 405 -33.20 18.56 -44.67
N LYS A 406 -33.27 17.74 -45.71
CA LYS A 406 -33.45 18.23 -47.08
C LYS A 406 -34.75 19.03 -47.14
N LEU A 407 -34.69 20.29 -47.60
CA LEU A 407 -35.91 21.03 -47.92
C LEU A 407 -36.67 20.26 -49.00
N LEU A 408 -37.90 19.85 -48.66
CA LEU A 408 -38.84 19.36 -49.65
C LEU A 408 -39.29 20.54 -50.51
N THR A 409 -38.80 20.59 -51.74
CA THR A 409 -39.28 21.55 -52.74
C THR A 409 -40.77 21.31 -53.01
N PRO A 410 -41.63 22.33 -53.04
CA PRO A 410 -43.07 22.16 -53.17
C PRO A 410 -43.46 21.78 -54.60
N SER A 411 -43.42 20.49 -54.89
CA SER A 411 -43.92 19.90 -56.13
C SER A 411 -44.78 18.68 -55.83
N ASN A 412 -46.03 18.72 -56.29
CA ASN A 412 -47.02 17.63 -56.30
C ASN A 412 -47.61 17.19 -54.93
N ILE A 413 -48.25 18.11 -54.21
CA ILE A 413 -49.46 17.77 -53.43
C ILE A 413 -50.61 18.69 -53.89
N GLY A 414 -51.62 18.10 -54.53
CA GLY A 414 -52.79 18.83 -55.03
C GLY A 414 -53.83 19.10 -53.94
N LEU A 415 -53.72 20.22 -53.23
CA LEU A 415 -54.67 20.63 -52.18
C LEU A 415 -55.45 21.90 -52.54
N ASN A 416 -56.36 21.78 -53.52
CA ASN A 416 -57.23 22.88 -53.93
C ASN A 416 -58.50 23.00 -53.05
N LYS A 417 -58.33 22.90 -51.72
CA LYS A 417 -59.39 23.06 -50.72
C LYS A 417 -59.38 24.51 -50.21
N LYS A 418 -60.43 25.28 -50.50
CA LYS A 418 -60.59 26.64 -49.92
C LYS A 418 -60.87 26.53 -48.41
N LEU A 419 -59.81 26.66 -47.60
CA LEU A 419 -59.90 26.88 -46.16
C LEU A 419 -60.79 28.10 -45.88
N SER A 420 -61.76 27.94 -44.99
CA SER A 420 -62.62 29.00 -44.46
C SER A 420 -61.82 30.07 -43.69
N PRO A 421 -62.41 31.25 -43.42
CA PRO A 421 -61.72 32.29 -42.65
C PRO A 421 -61.25 31.79 -41.28
N SER A 422 -62.12 31.09 -40.55
CA SER A 422 -61.81 30.54 -39.22
C SER A 422 -60.71 29.46 -39.25
N GLU A 423 -60.73 28.53 -40.21
CA GLU A 423 -59.63 27.55 -40.37
C GLU A 423 -58.28 28.25 -40.62
N ARG A 424 -58.25 29.38 -41.34
CA ARG A 424 -57.02 30.16 -41.57
C ARG A 424 -56.57 30.92 -40.32
N GLU A 425 -57.52 31.51 -39.59
CA GLU A 425 -57.25 32.29 -38.39
C GLU A 425 -56.64 31.40 -37.30
N MET A 426 -57.22 30.21 -37.07
CA MET A 426 -56.64 29.17 -36.21
C MET A 426 -55.24 28.73 -36.68
N LEU A 427 -55.04 28.51 -37.98
CA LEU A 427 -53.72 28.14 -38.53
C LEU A 427 -52.68 29.25 -38.36
N HIS A 428 -53.07 30.53 -38.40
CA HIS A 428 -52.17 31.64 -38.14
C HIS A 428 -51.80 31.74 -36.65
N GLU A 429 -52.79 31.60 -35.76
CA GLU A 429 -52.59 31.52 -34.31
C GLU A 429 -51.67 30.35 -33.92
N GLU A 430 -51.90 29.16 -34.47
CA GLU A 430 -51.05 27.98 -34.25
C GLU A 430 -49.61 28.19 -34.79
N ILE A 431 -49.45 28.82 -35.96
CA ILE A 431 -48.12 29.16 -36.51
C ILE A 431 -47.37 30.15 -35.62
N ASP A 432 -48.04 31.15 -35.05
CA ASP A 432 -47.40 32.15 -34.18
C ASP A 432 -47.10 31.60 -32.76
N ASN A 433 -47.99 30.76 -32.21
CA ASN A 433 -47.70 29.98 -30.99
C ASN A 433 -46.45 29.09 -31.18
N LEU A 434 -46.36 28.35 -32.29
CA LEU A 434 -45.20 27.50 -32.62
C LEU A 434 -43.91 28.32 -32.86
N ARG A 435 -44.01 29.59 -33.26
CA ARG A 435 -42.86 30.50 -33.37
C ARG A 435 -42.37 30.97 -32.00
N GLU A 436 -43.28 31.29 -31.08
CA GLU A 436 -42.95 31.72 -29.71
C GLU A 436 -42.42 30.56 -28.85
N GLU A 437 -43.01 29.37 -28.96
CA GLU A 437 -42.49 28.14 -28.35
C GLU A 437 -41.06 27.86 -28.85
N LYS A 438 -40.85 27.88 -30.17
CA LYS A 438 -39.51 27.70 -30.77
C LYS A 438 -38.50 28.75 -30.29
N ALA A 439 -38.90 30.02 -30.17
CA ALA A 439 -38.02 31.07 -29.66
C ALA A 439 -37.62 30.81 -28.20
N THR A 440 -38.59 30.39 -27.38
CA THR A 440 -38.40 30.04 -25.96
C THR A 440 -37.46 28.85 -25.80
N LEU A 441 -37.72 27.73 -26.49
CA LEU A 441 -36.87 26.53 -26.48
C LEU A 441 -35.46 26.79 -27.04
N THR A 442 -35.31 27.72 -28.00
CA THR A 442 -33.99 28.13 -28.53
C THR A 442 -33.19 28.89 -27.47
N LYS A 443 -33.85 29.79 -26.72
CA LYS A 443 -33.22 30.54 -25.61
C LYS A 443 -32.84 29.59 -24.46
N GLU A 444 -33.75 28.71 -24.05
CA GLU A 444 -33.49 27.74 -22.99
C GLU A 444 -32.31 26.81 -23.34
N ASN A 445 -32.19 26.37 -24.60
CA ASN A 445 -31.01 25.64 -25.07
C ASN A 445 -29.71 26.47 -24.98
N GLN A 446 -29.75 27.78 -25.24
CA GLN A 446 -28.58 28.66 -25.10
C GLN A 446 -28.19 28.86 -23.62
N ASP A 447 -29.16 29.04 -22.73
CA ASP A 447 -28.94 29.17 -21.29
C ASP A 447 -28.39 27.86 -20.69
N LEU A 448 -28.95 26.69 -21.07
CA LEU A 448 -28.45 25.37 -20.69
C LEU A 448 -27.04 25.09 -21.24
N CYS A 449 -26.77 25.42 -22.51
CA CYS A 449 -25.42 25.31 -23.08
C CYS A 449 -24.41 26.20 -22.33
N THR A 450 -24.82 27.37 -21.85
CA THR A 450 -23.98 28.28 -21.07
C THR A 450 -23.68 27.70 -19.68
N GLN A 451 -24.68 27.13 -19.00
CA GLN A 451 -24.48 26.43 -17.72
C GLN A 451 -23.56 25.21 -17.86
N LEU A 452 -23.70 24.43 -18.94
CA LEU A 452 -22.82 23.30 -19.27
C LEU A 452 -21.38 23.72 -19.66
N GLN A 453 -21.14 24.98 -20.02
CA GLN A 453 -19.80 25.52 -20.21
C GLN A 453 -19.20 26.04 -18.89
N GLN A 454 -20.00 26.66 -18.02
CA GLN A 454 -19.55 27.18 -16.72
C GLN A 454 -19.05 26.09 -15.76
N ASN A 455 -19.57 24.86 -15.88
CA ASN A 455 -19.17 23.71 -15.05
C ASN A 455 -17.90 22.96 -15.53
N ARG A 456 -17.19 23.46 -16.55
CA ARG A 456 -16.00 22.79 -17.09
C ARG A 456 -14.71 23.13 -16.34
N LEU A 457 -13.80 22.16 -16.28
CA LEU A 457 -12.43 22.35 -15.78
C LEU A 457 -11.63 23.22 -16.77
N SER A 458 -11.49 24.50 -16.45
CA SER A 458 -10.81 25.55 -17.22
C SER A 458 -9.95 26.41 -16.30
N ALA A 459 -8.93 27.07 -16.85
CA ALA A 459 -8.10 28.05 -16.16
C ALA A 459 -8.91 29.22 -15.58
N SER A 460 -10.12 29.49 -16.08
CA SER A 460 -11.06 30.45 -15.47
C SER A 460 -11.38 30.16 -14.00
N ALA A 461 -11.26 28.89 -13.56
CA ALA A 461 -11.50 28.47 -12.19
C ALA A 461 -10.54 29.11 -11.15
N ILE A 462 -9.37 29.59 -11.59
CA ILE A 462 -8.34 30.20 -10.71
C ILE A 462 -8.28 31.74 -10.80
N ASP A 463 -8.88 32.35 -11.82
CA ASP A 463 -8.81 33.79 -12.11
C ASP A 463 -9.45 34.69 -11.04
N SER A 464 -10.32 34.10 -10.22
CA SER A 464 -11.10 34.78 -9.18
C SER A 464 -10.64 34.46 -7.75
N ASN A 465 -9.62 33.60 -7.56
CA ASN A 465 -9.20 33.17 -6.22
C ASN A 465 -7.75 32.62 -6.19
N PRO A 466 -6.77 33.34 -5.60
CA PRO A 466 -5.38 32.88 -5.50
C PRO A 466 -5.20 31.51 -4.83
N SER A 467 -5.99 31.20 -3.81
CA SER A 467 -5.95 29.90 -3.11
C SER A 467 -6.39 28.74 -4.00
N ARG A 468 -7.28 28.97 -4.97
CA ARG A 468 -7.63 27.96 -5.99
C ARG A 468 -6.45 27.65 -6.92
N SER A 469 -5.58 28.62 -7.21
CA SER A 469 -4.36 28.36 -8.00
C SER A 469 -3.47 27.34 -7.30
N THR A 470 -3.13 27.58 -6.02
CA THR A 470 -2.28 26.65 -5.24
C THR A 470 -2.96 25.30 -5.00
N PHE A 471 -4.29 25.27 -4.89
CA PHE A 471 -5.06 24.03 -4.84
C PHE A 471 -4.92 23.21 -6.13
N TYR A 472 -5.33 23.76 -7.27
CA TYR A 472 -5.40 23.06 -8.56
C TYR A 472 -4.06 22.86 -9.25
N THR A 473 -3.09 23.77 -9.11
CA THR A 473 -1.84 23.75 -9.88
C THR A 473 -0.58 23.54 -9.02
N GLY A 474 -0.67 23.73 -7.70
CA GLY A 474 0.47 23.68 -6.79
C GLY A 474 1.30 24.96 -6.71
N ILE A 475 1.02 25.96 -7.56
CA ILE A 475 1.70 27.26 -7.62
C ILE A 475 0.70 28.42 -7.41
N SER A 476 1.20 29.58 -6.95
CA SER A 476 0.37 30.78 -6.80
C SER A 476 -0.10 31.30 -8.17
N TYR A 477 -1.13 32.15 -8.17
CA TYR A 477 -1.69 32.70 -9.40
C TYR A 477 -0.67 33.55 -10.18
N ASP A 478 0.15 34.32 -9.49
CA ASP A 478 1.19 35.17 -10.11
C ASP A 478 2.28 34.33 -10.77
N VAL A 479 2.70 33.22 -10.14
CA VAL A 479 3.65 32.27 -10.73
C VAL A 479 3.02 31.55 -11.92
N PHE A 480 1.74 31.16 -11.83
CA PHE A 480 0.99 30.60 -12.97
C PHE A 480 0.97 31.55 -14.18
N VAL A 481 0.60 32.82 -13.97
CA VAL A 481 0.56 33.83 -15.03
C VAL A 481 1.96 34.13 -15.58
N THR A 482 2.98 34.21 -14.72
CA THR A 482 4.37 34.47 -15.14
C THR A 482 4.91 33.32 -15.99
N VAL A 483 4.78 32.07 -15.53
CA VAL A 483 5.25 30.89 -16.27
C VAL A 483 4.45 30.70 -17.56
N PHE A 484 3.13 30.90 -17.56
CA PHE A 484 2.33 30.86 -18.79
C PHE A 484 2.76 31.93 -19.81
N THR A 485 2.96 33.18 -19.35
CA THR A 485 3.40 34.30 -20.21
C THR A 485 4.80 34.08 -20.78
N PHE A 486 5.69 33.40 -20.04
CA PHE A 486 7.00 32.99 -20.54
C PHE A 486 6.91 31.84 -21.56
N LEU A 487 6.22 30.74 -21.23
CA LEU A 487 6.18 29.54 -22.06
C LEU A 487 5.38 29.73 -23.35
N SER A 488 4.31 30.53 -23.33
CA SER A 488 3.45 30.78 -24.50
C SER A 488 4.19 31.45 -25.66
N GLN A 489 5.31 32.14 -25.42
CA GLN A 489 6.18 32.71 -26.46
C GLN A 489 6.86 31.65 -27.33
N PHE A 490 6.99 30.42 -26.83
CA PHE A 490 7.61 29.29 -27.54
C PHE A 490 6.60 28.35 -28.20
N LEU A 491 5.30 28.61 -28.05
CA LEU A 491 4.27 27.91 -28.80
C LEU A 491 4.33 28.38 -30.26
N THR A 492 4.71 27.49 -31.17
CA THR A 492 4.56 27.74 -32.60
C THR A 492 3.08 28.01 -32.91
N ARG A 493 2.81 28.91 -33.85
CA ARG A 493 1.45 29.16 -34.36
C ARG A 493 0.93 27.89 -35.03
N THR A 494 0.25 27.03 -34.26
CA THR A 494 -0.64 26.00 -34.81
C THR A 494 -1.73 26.69 -35.64
N ASN A 495 -2.30 25.96 -36.59
CA ASN A 495 -3.36 26.49 -37.44
C ASN A 495 -4.53 27.03 -36.58
N LEU A 496 -5.24 28.04 -37.09
CA LEU A 496 -6.26 28.87 -36.42
C LEU A 496 -7.56 28.11 -36.01
N SER A 497 -7.45 26.82 -35.74
CA SER A 497 -8.52 25.88 -35.41
C SER A 497 -8.24 25.05 -34.15
N ASP A 498 -7.25 25.43 -33.33
CA ASP A 498 -6.90 24.75 -32.07
C ASP A 498 -8.01 25.00 -31.01
N LYS A 499 -9.08 24.18 -31.05
CA LYS A 499 -10.34 24.35 -30.28
C LYS A 499 -10.21 24.29 -28.75
N PHE A 500 -9.00 24.13 -28.22
CA PHE A 500 -8.73 24.00 -26.80
C PHE A 500 -7.69 25.07 -26.40
N PRO A 501 -8.06 26.13 -25.66
CA PRO A 501 -7.17 27.27 -25.43
C PRO A 501 -5.87 26.89 -24.72
N HIS A 502 -4.73 27.45 -25.15
CA HIS A 502 -3.41 27.17 -24.58
C HIS A 502 -3.32 27.42 -23.06
N ARG A 503 -4.11 28.36 -22.52
CA ARG A 503 -4.17 28.63 -21.08
C ARG A 503 -4.84 27.49 -20.30
N ASP A 504 -5.90 26.90 -20.85
CA ASP A 504 -6.53 25.70 -20.30
C ASP A 504 -5.62 24.46 -20.46
N GLN A 505 -4.94 24.33 -21.60
CA GLN A 505 -3.95 23.26 -21.83
C GLN A 505 -2.83 23.26 -20.77
N PHE A 506 -2.28 24.43 -20.47
CA PHE A 506 -1.27 24.59 -19.42
C PHE A 506 -1.86 24.26 -18.03
N PHE A 507 -3.04 24.81 -17.73
CA PHE A 507 -3.76 24.56 -16.48
C PHE A 507 -4.03 23.07 -16.23
N ILE A 508 -4.60 22.33 -17.19
CA ILE A 508 -4.87 20.89 -17.01
C ILE A 508 -3.59 20.06 -16.87
N THR A 509 -2.48 20.49 -17.47
CA THR A 509 -1.17 19.84 -17.32
C THR A 509 -0.66 20.00 -15.88
N LEU A 510 -0.78 21.20 -15.31
CA LEU A 510 -0.46 21.42 -13.90
C LEU A 510 -1.43 20.70 -12.97
N VAL A 511 -2.73 20.60 -13.30
CA VAL A 511 -3.70 19.79 -12.55
C VAL A 511 -3.31 18.31 -12.52
N LYS A 512 -2.84 17.75 -13.65
CA LYS A 512 -2.31 16.37 -13.66
C LYS A 512 -1.09 16.21 -12.74
N LEU A 513 -0.11 17.12 -12.81
CA LEU A 513 1.06 17.07 -11.90
C LEU A 513 0.66 17.23 -10.42
N ARG A 514 -0.27 18.14 -10.15
CA ARG A 514 -0.70 18.55 -8.80
C ARG A 514 -1.57 17.51 -8.10
N MET A 515 -2.53 16.93 -8.82
CA MET A 515 -3.61 16.10 -8.26
C MET A 515 -3.58 14.64 -8.73
N ASP A 516 -2.74 14.31 -9.71
CA ASP A 516 -2.57 12.96 -10.30
C ASP A 516 -3.84 12.31 -10.88
N LEU A 517 -4.85 13.11 -11.22
CA LEU A 517 -6.13 12.63 -11.77
C LEU A 517 -5.94 11.80 -13.06
N PRO A 518 -6.79 10.79 -13.34
CA PRO A 518 -6.75 10.06 -14.61
C PRO A 518 -6.96 10.98 -15.82
N PHE A 519 -6.28 10.71 -16.94
CA PHE A 519 -6.45 11.51 -18.18
C PHE A 519 -7.88 11.48 -18.70
N GLU A 520 -8.58 10.36 -18.55
CA GLU A 520 -10.01 10.20 -18.87
C GLU A 520 -10.89 11.14 -18.04
N PHE A 521 -10.65 11.23 -16.73
CA PHE A 521 -11.37 12.14 -15.85
C PHE A 521 -11.14 13.59 -16.25
N ILE A 522 -9.87 13.99 -16.47
CA ILE A 522 -9.54 15.36 -16.92
C ILE A 522 -10.23 15.67 -18.26
N ALA A 523 -10.21 14.73 -19.21
CA ALA A 523 -10.85 14.88 -20.52
C ALA A 523 -12.37 15.04 -20.43
N LEU A 524 -13.04 14.27 -19.58
CA LEU A 524 -14.47 14.44 -19.29
C LEU A 524 -14.75 15.84 -18.72
N GLN A 525 -13.96 16.28 -17.73
CA GLN A 525 -14.20 17.56 -17.04
C GLN A 525 -13.92 18.80 -17.90
N CYS A 526 -12.95 18.78 -18.83
CA CYS A 526 -12.78 19.86 -19.82
C CYS A 526 -13.66 19.68 -21.07
N GLY A 527 -14.30 18.51 -21.22
CA GLY A 527 -15.10 18.11 -22.38
C GLY A 527 -14.28 18.05 -23.68
N GLN A 528 -13.17 17.32 -23.62
CA GLN A 528 -12.24 17.00 -24.72
C GLN A 528 -12.10 15.47 -24.86
N ALA A 529 -11.43 14.99 -25.90
CA ALA A 529 -11.08 13.57 -26.00
C ALA A 529 -9.84 13.23 -25.12
N ASN A 530 -9.81 12.02 -24.55
CA ASN A 530 -8.69 11.52 -23.72
C ASN A 530 -7.34 11.63 -24.47
N SER A 531 -7.30 11.27 -25.75
CA SER A 531 -6.13 11.42 -26.62
C SER A 531 -5.66 12.88 -26.78
N ILE A 532 -6.58 13.85 -26.84
CA ILE A 532 -6.22 15.28 -26.90
C ILE A 532 -5.57 15.70 -25.59
N VAL A 533 -6.14 15.32 -24.44
CA VAL A 533 -5.61 15.65 -23.11
C VAL A 533 -4.24 15.02 -22.86
N ASN A 534 -4.04 13.76 -23.27
CA ASN A 534 -2.76 13.05 -23.15
C ASN A 534 -1.68 13.72 -24.02
N ASN A 535 -1.98 14.00 -25.30
CA ASN A 535 -1.06 14.72 -26.20
C ASN A 535 -0.74 16.14 -25.71
N VAL A 536 -1.73 16.84 -25.13
CA VAL A 536 -1.55 18.17 -24.53
C VAL A 536 -0.63 18.10 -23.32
N PHE A 537 -0.82 17.14 -22.42
CA PHE A 537 0.03 16.94 -21.25
C PHE A 537 1.49 16.76 -21.66
N TRP A 538 1.80 15.83 -22.57
CA TRP A 538 3.18 15.61 -23.02
C TRP A 538 3.77 16.83 -23.73
N ARG A 539 3.03 17.48 -24.64
CA ARG A 539 3.49 18.72 -25.30
C ARG A 539 3.90 19.80 -24.29
N TRP A 540 3.17 19.94 -23.19
CA TRP A 540 3.50 20.91 -22.14
C TRP A 540 4.59 20.41 -21.18
N ILE A 541 4.70 19.11 -20.91
CA ILE A 541 5.84 18.53 -20.16
C ILE A 541 7.15 18.71 -20.94
N ASP A 542 7.19 18.41 -22.23
CA ASP A 542 8.36 18.62 -23.09
C ASP A 542 8.75 20.11 -23.17
N LEU A 543 7.77 21.00 -23.36
CA LEU A 543 8.00 22.44 -23.39
C LEU A 543 8.50 22.97 -22.04
N MET A 544 7.90 22.56 -20.92
CA MET A 544 8.36 22.94 -19.59
C MET A 544 9.75 22.38 -19.30
N HIS A 545 10.04 21.13 -19.65
CA HIS A 545 11.38 20.55 -19.50
C HIS A 545 12.43 21.32 -20.30
N ALA A 546 12.15 21.64 -21.57
CA ALA A 546 13.07 22.37 -22.45
C ALA A 546 13.24 23.86 -22.11
N LYS A 547 12.36 24.45 -21.29
CA LYS A 547 12.35 25.91 -21.00
C LYS A 547 12.44 26.28 -19.53
N LEU A 548 12.18 25.37 -18.59
CA LEU A 548 12.23 25.63 -17.14
C LEU A 548 13.40 24.92 -16.43
N SER A 549 14.05 23.95 -17.06
CA SER A 549 15.16 23.17 -16.48
C SER A 549 16.32 24.02 -15.92
N PHE A 550 16.54 25.24 -16.44
CA PHE A 550 17.50 26.20 -15.89
C PHE A 550 17.21 26.63 -14.44
N LEU A 551 16.02 26.34 -13.92
CA LEU A 551 15.62 26.61 -12.53
C LEU A 551 16.12 25.53 -11.56
N VAL A 552 16.50 24.34 -12.06
CA VAL A 552 17.24 23.31 -11.30
C VAL A 552 18.71 23.39 -11.74
N ASN A 553 19.34 24.51 -11.40
CA ASN A 553 20.74 24.80 -11.75
C ASN A 553 21.66 24.72 -10.53
N TRP A 554 22.94 24.39 -10.78
CA TRP A 554 23.99 24.49 -9.78
C TRP A 554 24.51 25.94 -9.67
N PRO A 555 24.36 26.61 -8.51
CA PRO A 555 24.83 27.98 -8.32
C PRO A 555 26.36 28.05 -8.17
N ASP A 556 26.93 29.21 -8.48
CA ASP A 556 28.36 29.46 -8.32
C ASP A 556 28.80 29.54 -6.84
N ARG A 557 30.10 29.35 -6.59
CA ARG A 557 30.67 29.29 -5.23
C ARG A 557 30.52 30.60 -4.44
N GLU A 558 30.53 31.76 -5.10
CA GLU A 558 30.41 33.05 -4.41
C GLU A 558 28.97 33.29 -3.97
N THR A 559 28.00 33.08 -4.88
CA THR A 559 26.57 33.09 -4.57
C THR A 559 26.26 32.12 -3.43
N MET A 560 26.85 30.92 -3.42
CA MET A 560 26.67 29.96 -2.32
C MET A 560 27.24 30.45 -0.99
N GLN A 561 28.45 31.00 -0.94
CA GLN A 561 29.01 31.56 0.29
C GLN A 561 28.28 32.82 0.80
N ARG A 562 27.70 33.59 -0.12
CA ARG A 562 26.85 34.78 0.14
C ARG A 562 25.46 34.42 0.67
N THR A 563 24.88 33.31 0.19
CA THR A 563 23.53 32.84 0.58
C THR A 563 23.51 31.88 1.76
N LEU A 564 24.65 31.27 2.14
CA LEU A 564 24.77 30.30 3.24
C LEU A 564 24.24 30.85 4.58
N PRO A 565 23.12 30.32 5.12
CA PRO A 565 22.51 30.82 6.36
C PRO A 565 23.40 30.70 7.60
N SER A 566 23.23 31.65 8.53
CA SER A 566 23.86 31.74 9.87
C SER A 566 23.98 30.38 10.60
N VAL A 567 22.86 29.67 10.66
CA VAL A 567 22.69 28.37 11.33
C VAL A 567 23.56 27.26 10.75
N PHE A 568 23.95 27.36 9.47
CA PHE A 568 24.90 26.45 8.83
C PHE A 568 26.33 26.99 8.85
N LYS A 569 26.52 28.29 8.59
CA LYS A 569 27.84 28.96 8.49
C LYS A 569 28.72 28.79 9.73
N THR A 570 28.10 28.63 10.90
CA THR A 570 28.76 28.36 12.20
C THR A 570 29.22 26.91 12.41
N LYS A 571 28.79 25.95 11.57
CA LYS A 571 29.04 24.50 11.71
C LYS A 571 29.72 23.88 10.49
N PHE A 572 29.31 24.34 9.31
CA PHE A 572 29.69 23.86 7.99
C PHE A 572 29.96 25.08 7.10
N PRO A 573 31.08 25.80 7.33
CA PRO A 573 31.33 27.12 6.73
C PRO A 573 31.53 27.11 5.21
N ARG A 574 31.68 25.92 4.60
CA ARG A 574 31.81 25.73 3.14
C ARG A 574 30.73 24.78 2.60
N LEU A 575 29.58 24.69 3.27
CA LEU A 575 28.46 23.84 2.86
C LEU A 575 27.88 24.31 1.52
N THR A 576 27.99 23.46 0.50
CA THR A 576 27.38 23.70 -0.82
C THR A 576 26.08 22.92 -1.01
N SER A 577 25.92 21.78 -0.34
CA SER A 577 24.85 20.84 -0.69
C SER A 577 24.40 19.95 0.45
N ILE A 578 23.12 19.62 0.43
CA ILE A 578 22.49 18.60 1.26
C ILE A 578 21.82 17.61 0.29
N VAL A 579 22.18 16.33 0.38
CA VAL A 579 21.82 15.32 -0.63
C VAL A 579 21.16 14.10 -0.02
N ASP A 580 20.26 13.47 -0.79
CA ASP A 580 19.54 12.26 -0.40
C ASP A 580 19.02 11.49 -1.63
N CYS A 581 18.54 10.26 -1.41
CA CYS A 581 17.89 9.43 -2.43
C CYS A 581 16.44 9.18 -2.05
N PHE A 582 15.50 9.43 -2.96
CA PHE A 582 14.08 9.14 -2.72
C PHE A 582 13.49 8.17 -3.74
N GLU A 583 12.52 7.38 -3.29
CA GLU A 583 11.78 6.43 -4.12
C GLU A 583 10.36 6.96 -4.40
N ILE A 584 9.88 6.79 -5.63
CA ILE A 584 8.48 6.96 -6.05
C ILE A 584 7.90 5.56 -6.29
N PHE A 585 6.69 5.30 -5.83
CA PHE A 585 6.00 4.04 -6.11
C PHE A 585 5.57 4.01 -7.58
N ILE A 586 5.52 2.83 -8.19
CA ILE A 586 5.05 2.68 -9.58
C ILE A 586 4.12 1.48 -9.72
N ASP A 587 3.28 1.50 -10.75
CA ASP A 587 2.50 0.33 -11.17
C ASP A 587 3.44 -0.87 -11.44
N ARG A 588 2.96 -2.09 -11.17
CA ARG A 588 3.72 -3.32 -11.34
C ARG A 588 4.00 -3.58 -12.83
N PRO A 589 5.26 -3.60 -13.31
CA PRO A 589 5.52 -3.89 -14.72
C PRO A 589 5.16 -5.34 -15.07
N LYS A 590 4.33 -5.53 -16.11
CA LYS A 590 4.00 -6.86 -16.65
C LYS A 590 5.27 -7.62 -17.12
N ASN A 591 6.33 -6.92 -17.55
CA ASN A 591 7.60 -7.53 -17.95
C ASN A 591 8.46 -7.93 -16.74
N LEU A 592 8.81 -9.23 -16.63
CA LEU A 592 9.56 -9.79 -15.50
C LEU A 592 10.96 -9.18 -15.30
N ASN A 593 11.68 -8.85 -16.38
CA ASN A 593 13.00 -8.22 -16.31
C ASN A 593 12.92 -6.76 -15.84
N ALA A 594 11.85 -6.03 -16.20
CA ALA A 594 11.56 -4.72 -15.64
C ALA A 594 11.19 -4.85 -14.15
N ARG A 595 10.27 -5.77 -13.81
CA ARG A 595 9.84 -6.09 -12.43
C ARG A 595 11.04 -6.36 -11.51
N ALA A 596 12.00 -7.18 -11.95
CA ALA A 596 13.22 -7.52 -11.21
C ALA A 596 14.25 -6.37 -11.07
N LYS A 597 14.13 -5.29 -11.86
CA LYS A 597 14.94 -4.06 -11.75
C LYS A 597 14.28 -2.99 -10.87
N VAL A 598 12.96 -2.85 -10.92
CA VAL A 598 12.21 -1.83 -10.15
C VAL A 598 11.88 -2.26 -8.72
N TYR A 599 11.92 -3.56 -8.40
CA TYR A 599 11.54 -4.02 -7.07
C TYR A 599 12.51 -3.54 -5.98
N SER A 600 12.04 -2.67 -5.09
CA SER A 600 12.77 -2.20 -3.92
C SER A 600 12.51 -3.14 -2.74
N SER A 601 13.53 -3.91 -2.35
CA SER A 601 13.48 -4.78 -1.17
C SER A 601 13.25 -4.01 0.14
N TYR A 602 13.52 -2.70 0.16
CA TYR A 602 13.26 -1.82 1.31
C TYR A 602 11.79 -1.39 1.40
N LYS A 603 11.15 -1.09 0.26
CA LYS A 603 9.73 -0.72 0.20
C LYS A 603 8.77 -1.90 0.00
N LYS A 604 9.29 -3.07 -0.36
CA LYS A 604 8.56 -4.28 -0.78
C LYS A 604 7.61 -4.05 -1.97
N HIS A 605 7.92 -3.06 -2.81
CA HIS A 605 7.08 -2.62 -3.92
C HIS A 605 7.94 -2.34 -5.16
N SER A 606 7.31 -2.27 -6.33
CA SER A 606 7.90 -1.67 -7.52
C SER A 606 8.10 -0.17 -7.28
N THR A 607 9.33 0.32 -7.35
CA THR A 607 9.65 1.75 -7.20
C THR A 607 10.68 2.20 -8.24
N VAL A 608 10.74 3.51 -8.44
CA VAL A 608 11.85 4.18 -9.12
C VAL A 608 12.55 5.10 -8.14
N LYS A 609 13.88 5.11 -8.17
CA LYS A 609 14.74 5.86 -7.25
C LYS A 609 15.41 7.01 -7.99
N VAL A 610 15.47 8.16 -7.31
CA VAL A 610 16.01 9.42 -7.82
C VAL A 610 16.94 10.00 -6.76
N PHE A 611 18.11 10.46 -7.18
CA PHE A 611 19.03 11.22 -6.33
C PHE A 611 18.77 12.71 -6.49
N ILE A 612 18.77 13.43 -5.36
CA ILE A 612 18.42 14.86 -5.28
C ILE A 612 19.41 15.61 -4.41
N CYS A 613 19.74 16.83 -4.83
CA CYS A 613 20.45 17.82 -4.03
C CYS A 613 19.59 19.06 -3.81
N CYS A 614 19.64 19.62 -2.61
CA CYS A 614 19.28 21.01 -2.37
C CYS A 614 20.46 21.83 -1.82
N ASN A 615 20.42 23.14 -2.10
CA ASN A 615 21.30 24.09 -1.43
C ASN A 615 20.86 24.30 0.04
N PRO A 616 21.64 25.00 0.88
CA PRO A 616 21.26 25.30 2.28
C PRO A 616 19.99 26.17 2.45
N LEU A 617 19.49 26.82 1.39
CA LEU A 617 18.19 27.51 1.36
C LEU A 617 17.01 26.58 1.00
N GLY A 618 17.28 25.32 0.64
CA GLY A 618 16.27 24.34 0.26
C GLY A 618 15.79 24.42 -1.19
N SER A 619 16.43 25.20 -2.07
CA SER A 619 16.21 25.13 -3.52
C SER A 619 16.82 23.85 -4.06
N VAL A 620 16.11 23.13 -4.94
CA VAL A 620 16.62 21.93 -5.63
C VAL A 620 17.67 22.36 -6.65
N THR A 621 18.92 21.92 -6.51
CA THR A 621 20.03 22.32 -7.40
C THR A 621 20.50 21.21 -8.33
N TYR A 622 20.09 19.96 -8.09
CA TYR A 622 20.40 18.81 -8.94
C TYR A 622 19.35 17.70 -8.76
N LEU A 623 19.01 17.04 -9.87
CA LEU A 623 18.19 15.82 -9.94
C LEU A 623 18.85 14.84 -10.92
N SER A 624 19.00 13.58 -10.52
CA SER A 624 19.47 12.51 -11.42
C SER A 624 18.36 12.06 -12.38
N LYS A 625 18.75 11.33 -13.45
CA LYS A 625 17.82 10.40 -14.13
C LYS A 625 17.25 9.40 -13.11
N ALA A 626 16.05 8.89 -13.36
CA ALA A 626 15.40 7.87 -12.53
C ALA A 626 15.95 6.46 -12.82
N TRP A 627 16.14 5.67 -11.76
CA TRP A 627 16.61 4.28 -11.83
C TRP A 627 15.61 3.32 -11.19
N GLY A 628 15.69 2.02 -11.49
CA GLY A 628 14.87 1.02 -10.80
C GLY A 628 15.21 0.93 -9.30
N GLY A 629 14.19 0.78 -8.45
CA GLY A 629 14.29 0.80 -6.99
C GLY A 629 15.29 -0.17 -6.34
N ARG A 630 15.74 -1.18 -7.08
CA ARG A 630 16.79 -2.12 -6.67
C ARG A 630 18.21 -1.51 -6.61
N VAL A 631 18.46 -0.37 -7.26
CA VAL A 631 19.78 0.28 -7.25
C VAL A 631 20.17 0.75 -5.84
N SER A 632 21.44 0.60 -5.46
CA SER A 632 21.94 1.15 -4.21
C SER A 632 22.16 2.67 -4.31
N ASP A 633 22.00 3.39 -3.21
CA ASP A 633 22.08 4.85 -3.21
C ASP A 633 23.48 5.34 -3.65
N ASN A 634 24.53 4.65 -3.18
CA ASN A 634 25.92 4.89 -3.60
C ASN A 634 26.13 4.71 -5.10
N GLU A 635 25.54 3.66 -5.69
CA GLU A 635 25.68 3.34 -7.11
C GLU A 635 24.93 4.36 -8.00
N LEU A 636 23.79 4.84 -7.52
CA LEU A 636 23.02 5.90 -8.17
C LEU A 636 23.79 7.23 -8.20
N VAL A 637 24.46 7.61 -7.10
CA VAL A 637 25.29 8.84 -7.09
C VAL A 637 26.48 8.70 -8.03
N ARG A 638 27.20 7.57 -8.02
CA ARG A 638 28.30 7.31 -8.98
C ARG A 638 27.82 7.42 -10.43
N SER A 639 26.69 6.79 -10.75
CA SER A 639 26.13 6.75 -12.10
C SER A 639 25.45 8.04 -12.54
N SER A 640 25.18 8.98 -11.62
CA SER A 640 24.52 10.25 -11.94
C SER A 640 25.44 11.27 -12.62
N GLY A 641 26.76 11.17 -12.41
CA GLY A 641 27.71 12.22 -12.81
C GLY A 641 27.77 13.43 -11.87
N PHE A 642 27.13 13.37 -10.69
CA PHE A 642 27.20 14.41 -9.66
C PHE A 642 28.60 14.58 -9.06
N ILE A 643 29.37 13.49 -8.91
CA ILE A 643 30.74 13.52 -8.35
C ILE A 643 31.71 14.06 -9.40
N ASN A 644 31.70 15.38 -9.63
CA ASN A 644 32.34 16.02 -10.77
C ASN A 644 32.92 17.41 -10.40
N PRO A 645 34.17 17.74 -10.78
CA PRO A 645 34.75 19.09 -10.64
C PRO A 645 33.91 20.23 -11.24
N LEU A 646 32.97 19.94 -12.15
CA LEU A 646 31.99 20.91 -12.66
C LEU A 646 31.08 21.49 -11.56
N TYR A 647 30.75 20.70 -10.54
CA TYR A 647 29.85 21.08 -9.44
C TYR A 647 30.58 21.35 -8.12
N HIS A 648 31.81 20.88 -7.97
CA HIS A 648 32.49 20.81 -6.66
C HIS A 648 33.91 21.35 -6.73
N HIS A 649 34.21 22.34 -5.89
CA HIS A 649 35.55 22.89 -5.74
C HIS A 649 36.27 22.31 -4.52
N PRO A 650 37.62 22.29 -4.50
CA PRO A 650 38.39 21.77 -3.38
C PRO A 650 37.98 22.38 -2.03
N GLY A 651 37.66 21.50 -1.09
CA GLY A 651 37.21 21.81 0.27
C GLY A 651 35.73 22.15 0.42
N ASP A 652 34.92 22.15 -0.64
CA ASP A 652 33.45 22.28 -0.52
C ASP A 652 32.87 21.14 0.32
N GLN A 653 31.86 21.43 1.13
CA GLN A 653 31.28 20.49 2.10
C GLN A 653 29.89 20.04 1.63
N ILE A 654 29.65 18.73 1.69
CA ILE A 654 28.42 18.05 1.24
C ILE A 654 27.85 17.28 2.42
N LEU A 655 26.56 17.44 2.74
CA LEU A 655 25.89 16.72 3.84
C LEU A 655 24.98 15.62 3.29
N ALA A 656 25.13 14.40 3.78
CA ALA A 656 24.32 13.25 3.38
C ALA A 656 23.94 12.36 4.59
N ASP A 657 23.05 11.40 4.38
CA ASP A 657 22.72 10.41 5.40
C ASP A 657 23.84 9.34 5.58
N ARG A 658 23.76 8.58 6.68
CA ARG A 658 24.76 7.56 7.08
C ARG A 658 24.97 6.42 6.06
N GLY A 659 24.09 6.28 5.07
CA GLY A 659 24.24 5.30 3.99
C GLY A 659 25.25 5.69 2.91
N PHE A 660 25.54 6.99 2.75
CA PHE A 660 26.39 7.52 1.69
C PHE A 660 27.88 7.34 2.01
N THR A 661 28.39 6.15 1.70
CA THR A 661 29.81 5.77 1.86
C THR A 661 30.58 6.08 0.57
N LEU A 662 30.72 7.37 0.29
CA LEU A 662 31.34 7.92 -0.93
C LEU A 662 32.47 8.93 -0.61
N GLN A 663 32.99 8.94 0.62
CA GLN A 663 34.00 9.90 1.08
C GLN A 663 35.22 9.91 0.16
N ASP A 664 35.72 8.72 -0.17
CA ASP A 664 36.91 8.55 -1.02
C ASP A 664 36.60 8.91 -2.49
N ASP A 665 35.39 8.62 -2.99
CA ASP A 665 34.94 9.03 -4.32
C ASP A 665 34.94 10.57 -4.48
N PHE A 666 34.32 11.30 -3.54
CA PHE A 666 34.30 12.77 -3.57
C PHE A 666 35.70 13.38 -3.36
N ALA A 667 36.50 12.83 -2.45
CA ALA A 667 37.85 13.30 -2.19
C ALA A 667 38.77 13.13 -3.42
N ALA A 668 38.74 11.95 -4.06
CA ALA A 668 39.59 11.65 -5.22
C ALA A 668 39.15 12.38 -6.49
N ALA A 669 37.84 12.47 -6.78
CA ALA A 669 37.35 13.02 -8.04
C ALA A 669 37.25 14.56 -8.05
N CYS A 670 37.00 15.21 -6.90
CA CYS A 670 36.78 16.67 -6.84
C CYS A 670 37.30 17.35 -5.56
N SER A 671 37.95 16.63 -4.65
CA SER A 671 38.45 17.15 -3.37
C SER A 671 37.36 17.80 -2.48
N ALA A 672 36.12 17.32 -2.58
CA ALA A 672 35.02 17.72 -1.70
C ALA A 672 34.96 16.86 -0.42
N GLU A 673 34.44 17.44 0.66
CA GLU A 673 34.30 16.81 1.97
C GLU A 673 32.86 16.30 2.16
N LEU A 674 32.65 14.98 1.99
CA LEU A 674 31.36 14.34 2.26
C LEU A 674 31.18 14.06 3.76
N ILE A 675 30.39 14.90 4.42
CA ILE A 675 30.09 14.86 5.84
C ILE A 675 28.82 14.02 6.09
N ILE A 676 28.99 12.90 6.80
CA ILE A 676 27.89 12.04 7.29
C ILE A 676 27.94 11.92 8.82
N PRO A 677 26.83 11.59 9.52
CA PRO A 677 26.86 11.32 10.95
C PRO A 677 27.72 10.09 11.30
N SER A 678 28.35 10.08 12.47
CA SER A 678 29.33 9.06 12.85
C SER A 678 28.73 7.65 12.97
N PHE A 679 29.43 6.66 12.42
CA PHE A 679 29.05 5.24 12.54
C PHE A 679 29.12 4.74 13.98
N THR A 680 28.03 4.09 14.43
CA THR A 680 27.97 3.36 15.72
C THR A 680 28.44 1.91 15.61
N LYS A 681 28.54 1.35 14.39
CA LYS A 681 28.92 -0.05 14.16
C LYS A 681 30.38 -0.27 14.60
N GLY A 682 30.59 -1.12 15.62
CA GLY A 682 31.91 -1.45 16.18
C GLY A 682 32.36 -0.58 17.36
N LYS A 683 31.71 0.56 17.65
CA LYS A 683 32.02 1.41 18.82
C LYS A 683 31.00 1.15 19.93
N LYS A 684 31.46 0.83 21.16
CA LYS A 684 30.57 0.64 22.33
C LYS A 684 29.80 1.92 22.70
N GLN A 685 30.39 3.08 22.45
CA GLN A 685 29.78 4.39 22.59
C GLN A 685 30.53 5.37 21.65
N LEU A 686 29.83 6.37 21.12
CA LEU A 686 30.47 7.51 20.45
C LEU A 686 30.98 8.50 21.51
N SER A 687 32.11 9.16 21.27
CA SER A 687 32.60 10.23 22.16
C SER A 687 31.62 11.41 22.20
N ALA A 688 31.64 12.21 23.27
CA ALA A 688 30.74 13.37 23.40
C ALA A 688 30.80 14.31 22.18
N LYS A 689 32.01 14.52 21.62
CA LYS A 689 32.24 15.31 20.41
C LYS A 689 31.60 14.67 19.17
N GLU A 690 31.75 13.36 18.95
CA GLU A 690 31.09 12.64 17.86
C GLU A 690 29.56 12.63 18.00
N VAL A 691 29.03 12.51 19.22
CA VAL A 691 27.60 12.59 19.52
C VAL A 691 27.05 13.98 19.21
N GLU A 692 27.76 15.04 19.61
CA GLU A 692 27.34 16.42 19.36
C GLU A 692 27.40 16.77 17.87
N THR A 693 28.47 16.39 17.16
CA THR A 693 28.57 16.53 15.70
C THR A 693 27.49 15.72 14.99
N SER A 694 27.25 14.47 15.38
CA SER A 694 26.20 13.64 14.78
C SER A 694 24.80 14.21 15.04
N ARG A 695 24.54 14.79 16.22
CA ARG A 695 23.28 15.50 16.52
C ARG A 695 23.14 16.76 15.66
N LYS A 696 24.22 17.54 15.48
CA LYS A 696 24.23 18.71 14.59
C LYS A 696 23.94 18.32 13.13
N ILE A 697 24.52 17.24 12.62
CA ILE A 697 24.25 16.74 11.25
C ILE A 697 22.84 16.17 11.11
N SER A 698 22.35 15.38 12.08
CA SER A 698 20.99 14.82 12.03
C SER A 698 19.89 15.89 12.04
N ASN A 699 20.14 17.08 12.59
CA ASN A 699 19.23 18.22 12.42
C ASN A 699 19.22 18.79 10.99
N VAL A 700 20.31 18.67 10.22
CA VAL A 700 20.39 19.15 8.82
C VAL A 700 19.70 18.20 7.85
N ARG A 701 19.76 16.89 8.07
CA ARG A 701 19.03 15.87 7.30
C ARG A 701 17.54 16.22 7.10
N ILE A 702 16.92 16.83 8.11
CA ILE A 702 15.52 17.27 8.10
C ILE A 702 15.25 18.27 6.95
N HIS A 703 16.25 19.02 6.46
CA HIS A 703 16.07 19.98 5.37
C HIS A 703 15.86 19.30 4.01
N ILE A 704 16.67 18.31 3.63
CA ILE A 704 16.49 17.60 2.35
C ILE A 704 15.23 16.72 2.39
N GLU A 705 14.93 16.07 3.52
CA GLU A 705 13.66 15.36 3.74
C GLU A 705 12.44 16.30 3.58
N ARG A 706 12.55 17.54 4.06
CA ARG A 706 11.52 18.59 3.87
C ARG A 706 11.40 19.05 2.41
N VAL A 707 12.49 19.12 1.65
CA VAL A 707 12.45 19.50 0.22
C VAL A 707 11.85 18.39 -0.64
N ILE A 708 12.23 17.14 -0.41
CA ILE A 708 11.57 15.96 -1.01
C ILE A 708 10.08 15.94 -0.63
N GLY A 709 9.79 16.20 0.65
CA GLY A 709 8.44 16.35 1.18
C GLY A 709 7.66 17.46 0.47
N LEU A 710 8.26 18.63 0.25
CA LEU A 710 7.65 19.75 -0.48
C LEU A 710 7.31 19.34 -1.91
N MET A 711 8.27 18.82 -2.67
CA MET A 711 8.10 18.47 -4.07
C MET A 711 6.97 17.44 -4.24
N LYS A 712 6.94 16.39 -3.40
CA LYS A 712 5.87 15.38 -3.39
C LYS A 712 4.54 15.88 -2.84
N ASN A 713 4.54 16.82 -1.89
CA ASN A 713 3.31 17.44 -1.36
C ASN A 713 2.73 18.49 -2.32
N ARG A 714 3.57 19.09 -3.18
CA ARG A 714 3.17 20.02 -4.24
C ARG A 714 2.68 19.26 -5.48
N TYR A 715 3.33 18.16 -5.85
CA TYR A 715 2.95 17.33 -7.02
C TYR A 715 2.69 15.88 -6.62
N THR A 716 1.41 15.49 -6.49
CA THR A 716 1.02 14.16 -5.98
C THR A 716 1.34 13.03 -6.96
N ILE A 717 1.62 13.34 -8.23
CA ILE A 717 2.14 12.40 -9.24
C ILE A 717 3.47 11.74 -8.81
N LEU A 718 4.14 12.27 -7.78
CA LEU A 718 5.37 11.73 -7.18
C LEU A 718 5.12 10.99 -5.83
N LYS A 719 3.85 10.79 -5.45
CA LYS A 719 3.43 10.09 -4.21
C LYS A 719 2.84 8.71 -4.45
N GLY A 720 1.86 8.62 -5.34
CA GLY A 720 1.13 7.38 -5.63
C GLY A 720 1.97 6.36 -6.40
N PRO A 721 1.42 5.18 -6.71
CA PRO A 721 1.92 4.35 -7.80
C PRO A 721 1.77 5.14 -9.11
N MET A 722 2.88 5.67 -9.63
CA MET A 722 2.91 6.31 -10.93
C MET A 722 2.75 5.25 -12.03
N SER A 723 1.82 5.48 -12.96
CA SER A 723 1.54 4.50 -14.01
C SER A 723 2.68 4.38 -15.02
N ILE A 724 2.91 3.16 -15.53
CA ILE A 724 4.05 2.81 -16.38
C ILE A 724 4.17 3.70 -17.62
N VAL A 725 3.05 4.13 -18.19
CA VAL A 725 2.96 5.04 -19.35
C VAL A 725 3.58 6.42 -19.07
N LEU A 726 3.67 6.84 -17.81
CA LEU A 726 4.34 8.07 -17.39
C LEU A 726 5.84 7.87 -17.13
N ILE A 727 6.31 6.62 -17.01
CA ILE A 727 7.70 6.29 -16.70
C ILE A 727 8.55 6.32 -17.96
N LYS A 728 8.14 5.54 -18.96
CA LYS A 728 8.79 5.43 -20.26
C LYS A 728 7.71 5.29 -21.34
N SER A 729 7.77 6.13 -22.38
CA SER A 729 6.87 6.05 -23.53
C SER A 729 7.34 5.00 -24.54
N LEU A 730 6.45 4.53 -25.42
CA LEU A 730 6.83 3.62 -26.52
C LEU A 730 7.77 4.30 -27.52
N SER A 731 7.67 5.63 -27.70
CA SER A 731 8.66 6.41 -28.48
C SER A 731 10.04 6.40 -27.83
N ASP A 732 10.12 6.43 -26.49
CA ASP A 732 11.39 6.33 -25.75
C ASP A 732 12.07 4.94 -25.98
N GLU A 733 11.35 3.94 -26.51
CA GLU A 733 11.88 2.61 -26.89
C GLU A 733 12.25 2.49 -28.37
N VAL A 734 11.78 3.40 -29.24
CA VAL A 734 12.06 3.40 -30.68
C VAL A 734 13.24 4.31 -31.04
N ASP A 735 13.34 5.48 -30.38
CA ASP A 735 14.31 6.53 -30.72
C ASP A 735 15.66 6.40 -29.96
N ASP A 736 15.86 5.32 -29.20
CA ASP A 736 16.97 5.10 -28.25
C ASP A 736 17.23 6.31 -27.32
N CYS A 737 16.14 6.96 -26.89
CA CYS A 737 16.17 8.20 -26.13
C CYS A 737 16.90 8.04 -24.79
N ASP A 738 17.99 8.80 -24.65
CA ASP A 738 18.85 8.89 -23.46
C ASP A 738 18.12 9.40 -22.19
N LEU A 739 16.89 9.93 -22.34
CA LEU A 739 16.09 10.53 -21.27
C LEU A 739 14.68 9.92 -21.24
N ALA A 740 14.27 9.39 -20.09
CA ALA A 740 12.96 8.78 -19.93
C ALA A 740 11.85 9.82 -19.67
N SER A 741 10.61 9.47 -19.99
CA SER A 741 9.43 10.31 -19.75
C SER A 741 9.30 10.80 -18.29
N ILE A 742 9.67 9.98 -17.29
CA ILE A 742 9.70 10.40 -15.87
C ILE A 742 10.76 11.46 -15.57
N ASP A 743 11.92 11.45 -16.24
CA ASP A 743 13.00 12.41 -15.97
C ASP A 743 12.54 13.84 -16.31
N LYS A 744 11.76 13.97 -17.39
CA LYS A 744 11.10 15.22 -17.77
C LYS A 744 10.12 15.69 -16.68
N ILE A 745 9.26 14.79 -16.19
CA ILE A 745 8.30 15.08 -15.10
C ILE A 745 9.03 15.51 -13.82
N LEU A 746 10.10 14.80 -13.43
CA LEU A 746 10.93 15.11 -12.27
C LEU A 746 11.55 16.52 -12.36
N GLN A 747 12.18 16.84 -13.49
CA GLN A 747 12.81 18.15 -13.70
C GLN A 747 11.78 19.29 -13.74
N VAL A 748 10.60 19.06 -14.33
CA VAL A 748 9.48 20.04 -14.30
C VAL A 748 8.98 20.23 -12.87
N CYS A 749 8.76 19.16 -12.11
CA CYS A 749 8.37 19.25 -10.70
C CYS A 749 9.43 19.92 -9.81
N GLY A 750 10.73 19.70 -10.06
CA GLY A 750 11.82 20.40 -9.38
C GLY A 750 11.84 21.90 -9.72
N SER A 751 11.75 22.23 -11.00
CA SER A 751 11.72 23.63 -11.50
C SER A 751 10.54 24.42 -10.93
N LEU A 752 9.33 23.84 -10.96
CA LEU A 752 8.12 24.44 -10.38
C LEU A 752 8.08 24.33 -8.83
N THR A 753 8.96 23.53 -8.22
CA THR A 753 9.19 23.57 -6.75
C THR A 753 10.00 24.83 -6.39
N ASN A 754 11.04 25.15 -7.16
CA ASN A 754 11.89 26.32 -6.92
C ASN A 754 11.21 27.68 -7.19
N LEU A 755 10.12 27.72 -7.98
CA LEU A 755 9.35 28.95 -8.24
C LEU A 755 8.28 29.30 -7.19
N GLY A 756 7.97 28.39 -6.26
CA GLY A 756 7.02 28.65 -5.18
C GLY A 756 7.71 28.72 -3.82
N GLU A 757 6.96 29.11 -2.79
CA GLU A 757 7.47 29.29 -1.42
C GLU A 757 8.29 28.08 -0.92
N GLY A 758 9.45 28.37 -0.32
CA GLY A 758 10.37 27.37 0.24
C GLY A 758 10.07 27.05 1.70
N ILE A 759 10.49 25.86 2.16
CA ILE A 759 10.25 25.40 3.55
C ILE A 759 11.36 25.85 4.54
N VAL A 760 12.51 26.33 4.07
CA VAL A 760 13.57 26.82 4.97
C VAL A 760 13.20 28.22 5.47
N TYR A 761 12.67 28.27 6.69
CA TYR A 761 12.34 29.50 7.41
C TYR A 761 13.49 30.52 7.33
N SER A 762 13.18 31.74 6.90
CA SER A 762 13.93 32.92 7.32
C SER A 762 13.76 33.11 8.82
N GLU A 763 14.86 33.23 9.55
CA GLU A 763 14.83 33.76 10.93
C GLU A 763 14.47 35.25 10.84
N ASN A 764 13.31 35.61 11.42
CA ASN A 764 12.94 37.00 11.78
C ASN A 764 13.30 37.23 13.25
#